data_AF-A0A225D329-F1
#
_entry.id   AF-A0A225D329-F1
#
_cell.length_a   1.000
_cell.length_b   1.000
_cell.length_c   1.000
_cell.angle_alpha   90.00
_cell.angle_beta   90.00
_cell.angle_gamma   90.00
#
_symmetry.space_group_name_H-M   'P 1'
#
loop_
_entity.id
_entity.type
_entity.pdbx_description
1 polymer ?
#
loop_
_entity_poly.entity_id
_entity_poly.type
_entity_poly.pdbx_seq_one_letter_code
_entity_poly.pdbx_strand_id
1 'polypeptide(L)'
;MREVDRQTVWLTAREEFGLRPKDEALGDPVPAGLPADRQIGIRVGQPTRLGPDLTFSVGSTGNEKVIWDRPFRDVTFDKVDPAKTIEQAETISRGRIKECLAAARFLPKANARSAAPVPPEVEKLLGEMRETAQFAAVRLLHDEVRAKGESPALLGALSRAYATLGLLTEFQWSPAPYVFKARSLLYAQRLLARDPKSPTALQYRAYAAALAGLHSLALADLAKAGPTTGQPAWVETIDAFVHFDLGRLAKVQTAADAPLVRLLTYIAKEEPETEAAMAIAGREFFKTEPECYRVHEALGRLTGVSTGHQVLAASHEAFAAGFTQRIREQPGLPKAVADLVTGDRMTPEAEADVYDALRAAGKPSLDRGEPSWTALGSLLRDVRLSLAWQRLYFMADRLAVPTADAARQYAVILAGHPFMPVIESFTVDRHRDPAGFKSKLETVPYQNIDTRSGWFSVWCNSADPTHRMSEMSRRQNGWAYQDLARWLYASGDQDNFRSRRAPQLGRISPHSPIASGMLASFVATGTEPAADAAKLAEIEKKFPDSAMVQRRLAQRHQADGRVEDAERCYRRWVKLSPDGRAYRELAAVYAKLGREDQWKKALEDSLKEEDFGLDHAQTRVQLARFYMAKKDFKQAEPYALEAAESYAQWALLCAAECEVGLEKWDEANALYRANAGRYTGGALTWYFTCRQTGRMQRTAAEEAVTEYLATFEGRIPPNVAWQAGRFYLLSGKTKLAREQFAVEFARRPSSLAGLFAALTADATKDVKERDRILDEMAKLNDDYIKKLAATIQKWTAAKEVPDAKAIDALLAGRHPGEQSDVGMLIAWWLDNRGATERAVELWEKCAAIKVGTLWMRIHTVGFLEDHGIKAKP
;
A
#
# COMPACT_ATOMS: atom_id res chain seq x y z
N MET A 1 13.66 -6.29 18.10
CA MET A 1 14.15 -6.18 19.50
C MET A 1 13.23 -6.87 20.48
N ARG A 2 11.92 -6.57 20.58
CA ARG A 2 10.97 -7.34 21.43
C ARG A 2 11.15 -8.86 21.37
N GLU A 3 11.27 -9.42 20.18
CA GLU A 3 11.49 -10.87 20.01
C GLU A 3 12.88 -11.33 20.43
N VAL A 4 13.94 -10.52 20.31
CA VAL A 4 15.27 -10.84 20.87
C VAL A 4 15.14 -11.09 22.37
N ASP A 5 14.39 -10.23 23.07
CA ASP A 5 14.18 -10.32 24.51
C ASP A 5 13.45 -11.62 24.87
N ARG A 6 12.31 -11.92 24.22
CA ARG A 6 11.55 -13.15 24.49
C ARG A 6 12.36 -14.41 24.14
N GLN A 7 13.03 -14.39 22.98
CA GLN A 7 13.82 -15.54 22.52
C GLN A 7 15.08 -15.79 23.35
N THR A 8 15.56 -14.79 24.10
CA THR A 8 16.66 -14.98 25.06
C THR A 8 16.27 -15.97 26.16
N VAL A 9 15.03 -15.89 26.64
CA VAL A 9 14.52 -16.84 27.65
C VAL A 9 14.39 -18.23 27.05
N TRP A 10 13.86 -18.33 25.84
CA TRP A 10 13.74 -19.61 25.13
C TRP A 10 15.08 -20.23 24.77
N LEU A 11 16.08 -19.43 24.41
CA LEU A 11 17.45 -19.89 24.23
C LEU A 11 17.98 -20.50 25.53
N THR A 12 17.81 -19.81 26.66
CA THR A 12 18.25 -20.32 27.97
C THR A 12 17.57 -21.64 28.31
N ALA A 13 16.25 -21.71 28.13
CA ALA A 13 15.47 -22.91 28.40
C ALA A 13 15.97 -24.11 27.57
N ARG A 14 16.25 -23.91 26.27
CA ARG A 14 16.77 -24.95 25.38
C ARG A 14 18.19 -25.35 25.72
N GLU A 15 19.10 -24.38 25.76
CA GLU A 15 20.54 -24.66 25.74
C GLU A 15 21.14 -24.89 27.13
N GLU A 16 20.55 -24.32 28.19
CA GLU A 16 21.05 -24.43 29.57
C GLU A 16 20.26 -25.45 30.42
N PHE A 17 19.02 -25.78 30.03
CA PHE A 17 18.13 -26.68 30.77
C PHE A 17 17.63 -27.87 29.94
N GLY A 18 17.93 -27.94 28.63
CA GLY A 18 17.44 -29.01 27.76
C GLY A 18 15.90 -29.05 27.65
N LEU A 19 15.22 -27.94 27.92
CA LEU A 19 13.77 -27.81 27.84
C LEU A 19 13.32 -27.57 26.40
N ARG A 20 12.02 -27.82 26.17
CA ARG A 20 11.36 -27.59 24.88
C ARG A 20 10.27 -26.55 25.05
N PRO A 21 10.61 -25.26 24.92
CA PRO A 21 9.64 -24.19 25.12
C PRO A 21 8.58 -24.22 24.01
N LYS A 22 7.34 -24.02 24.40
CA LYS A 22 6.20 -23.82 23.48
C LYS A 22 6.04 -22.32 23.25
N ASP A 23 6.23 -21.90 22.00
CA ASP A 23 6.32 -20.49 21.64
C ASP A 23 5.04 -20.02 20.96
N GLU A 24 4.18 -19.34 21.71
CA GLU A 24 2.88 -18.88 21.23
C GLU A 24 2.98 -18.00 19.97
N ALA A 25 4.07 -17.23 19.81
CA ALA A 25 4.22 -16.40 18.61
C ALA A 25 4.68 -17.16 17.36
N LEU A 26 4.97 -18.46 17.50
CA LEU A 26 5.04 -19.42 16.39
C LEU A 26 3.71 -20.17 16.20
N GLY A 27 2.64 -19.76 16.88
CA GLY A 27 1.34 -20.44 16.85
C GLY A 27 1.29 -21.73 17.69
N ASP A 28 2.27 -21.93 18.58
CA ASP A 28 2.41 -23.12 19.43
C ASP A 28 2.12 -22.77 20.91
N PRO A 29 0.84 -22.59 21.29
CA PRO A 29 0.45 -22.10 22.62
C PRO A 29 0.71 -23.12 23.73
N VAL A 30 0.62 -22.67 24.98
CA VAL A 30 0.72 -23.54 26.16
C VAL A 30 -0.32 -24.67 26.06
N PRO A 31 0.10 -25.95 26.15
CA PRO A 31 -0.82 -27.08 26.09
C PRO A 31 -1.85 -27.06 27.23
N ALA A 32 -3.11 -27.39 26.91
CA ALA A 32 -4.13 -27.59 27.93
C ALA A 32 -3.73 -28.71 28.90
N GLY A 33 -3.90 -28.47 30.20
CA GLY A 33 -3.57 -29.44 31.25
C GLY A 33 -2.08 -29.52 31.62
N LEU A 34 -1.23 -28.62 31.11
CA LEU A 34 0.16 -28.54 31.57
C LEU A 34 0.19 -28.18 33.08
N PRO A 35 0.93 -28.92 33.94
CA PRO A 35 1.00 -28.60 35.37
C PRO A 35 1.44 -27.15 35.63
N ALA A 36 0.86 -26.52 36.65
CA ALA A 36 1.09 -25.10 36.96
C ALA A 36 2.58 -24.80 37.26
N ASP A 37 3.31 -25.73 37.87
CA ASP A 37 4.75 -25.65 38.14
C ASP A 37 5.62 -25.82 36.88
N ARG A 38 5.00 -26.11 35.72
CA ARG A 38 5.64 -26.19 34.39
C ARG A 38 5.20 -25.07 33.45
N GLN A 39 4.38 -24.14 33.94
CA GLN A 39 3.98 -22.93 33.21
C GLN A 39 4.80 -21.75 33.71
N ILE A 40 5.49 -21.06 32.78
CA ILE A 40 6.28 -19.86 33.08
C ILE A 40 5.63 -18.67 32.38
N GLY A 41 5.18 -17.70 33.16
CA GLY A 41 4.76 -16.40 32.67
C GLY A 41 5.94 -15.44 32.63
N ILE A 42 6.07 -14.70 31.54
CA ILE A 42 7.07 -13.62 31.41
C ILE A 42 6.31 -12.35 31.05
N ARG A 43 6.31 -11.39 31.96
CA ARG A 43 5.76 -10.06 31.69
C ARG A 43 6.90 -9.09 31.46
N VAL A 44 6.92 -8.48 30.28
CA VAL A 44 7.85 -7.40 29.94
C VAL A 44 7.10 -6.08 30.18
N GLY A 45 7.55 -5.31 31.17
CA GLY A 45 7.02 -4.00 31.50
C GLY A 45 7.40 -2.92 30.48
N GLN A 46 6.94 -1.69 30.73
CA GLN A 46 7.31 -0.54 29.90
C GLN A 46 8.83 -0.33 29.95
N PRO A 47 9.52 -0.16 28.80
CA PRO A 47 10.94 0.12 28.80
C PRO A 47 11.23 1.46 29.49
N THR A 48 12.05 1.43 30.53
CA THR A 48 12.55 2.64 31.22
C THR A 48 13.93 3.01 30.71
N ARG A 49 14.46 4.18 31.08
CA ARG A 49 15.88 4.54 30.84
C ARG A 49 16.88 3.54 31.45
N LEU A 50 16.44 2.71 32.40
CA LEU A 50 17.23 1.70 33.10
C LEU A 50 17.00 0.28 32.56
N GLY A 51 16.26 0.12 31.45
CA GLY A 51 15.82 -1.18 30.92
C GLY A 51 14.34 -1.50 31.23
N PRO A 52 13.77 -2.57 30.62
CA PRO A 52 12.46 -3.10 30.92
C PRO A 52 12.47 -3.83 32.26
N ASP A 53 11.37 -3.69 32.98
CA ASP A 53 11.05 -4.57 34.08
C ASP A 53 10.67 -5.94 33.50
N LEU A 54 11.39 -6.99 33.87
CA LEU A 54 11.00 -8.36 33.54
C LEU A 54 10.48 -9.02 34.81
N THR A 55 9.20 -9.39 34.78
CA THR A 55 8.59 -10.22 35.81
C THR A 55 8.55 -11.66 35.31
N PHE A 56 9.20 -12.56 36.03
CA PHE A 56 9.05 -14.00 35.85
C PHE A 56 8.07 -14.52 36.89
N SER A 57 7.10 -15.29 36.41
CA SER A 57 6.13 -15.96 37.26
C SER A 57 6.02 -17.43 36.89
N VAL A 58 5.63 -18.25 37.87
CA VAL A 58 5.37 -19.68 37.69
C VAL A 58 3.95 -19.95 38.16
N GLY A 59 3.16 -20.60 37.33
CA GLY A 59 1.76 -20.91 37.62
C GLY A 59 0.88 -20.77 36.39
N SER A 60 -0.38 -21.20 36.53
CA SER A 60 -1.38 -21.02 35.48
C SER A 60 -1.82 -19.57 35.37
N THR A 61 -2.23 -19.16 34.16
CA THR A 61 -2.69 -17.80 33.88
C THR A 61 -3.74 -17.33 34.90
N GLY A 62 -3.50 -16.20 35.55
CA GLY A 62 -4.36 -15.63 36.61
C GLY A 62 -4.12 -16.17 38.02
N ASN A 63 -3.26 -17.18 38.20
CA ASN A 63 -2.84 -17.75 39.47
C ASN A 63 -1.30 -17.92 39.54
N GLU A 64 -0.56 -17.03 38.89
CA GLU A 64 0.89 -17.11 38.83
C GLU A 64 1.56 -16.58 40.10
N LYS A 65 2.56 -17.32 40.59
CA LYS A 65 3.46 -16.84 41.64
C LYS A 65 4.65 -16.15 41.00
N VAL A 66 4.85 -14.88 41.32
CA VAL A 66 6.07 -14.15 40.94
C VAL A 66 7.28 -14.80 41.60
N ILE A 67 8.23 -15.23 40.78
CA ILE A 67 9.51 -15.79 41.22
C ILE A 67 10.66 -14.79 41.06
N TRP A 68 10.45 -13.75 40.24
CA TRP A 68 11.40 -12.66 40.05
C TRP A 68 10.69 -11.41 39.52
N ASP A 69 10.97 -10.24 40.07
CA ASP A 69 10.36 -8.96 39.72
C ASP A 69 11.32 -7.76 39.74
N ARG A 70 12.61 -7.98 39.41
CA ARG A 70 13.62 -6.91 39.41
C ARG A 70 13.92 -6.36 38.00
N PRO A 71 14.16 -5.05 37.86
CA PRO A 71 14.63 -4.46 36.61
C PRO A 71 15.98 -5.03 36.20
N PHE A 72 16.15 -5.28 34.91
CA PHE A 72 17.43 -5.65 34.31
C PHE A 72 18.28 -4.39 34.08
N ARG A 73 18.75 -3.77 35.18
CA ARG A 73 19.44 -2.45 35.18
C ARG A 73 20.71 -2.37 34.33
N ASP A 74 21.29 -3.51 34.00
CA ASP A 74 22.54 -3.64 33.24
C ASP A 74 22.27 -3.80 31.73
N VAL A 75 20.98 -3.80 31.34
CA VAL A 75 20.55 -3.91 29.94
C VAL A 75 19.93 -2.60 29.51
N THR A 76 20.66 -1.91 28.66
CA THR A 76 20.11 -0.80 27.89
C THR A 76 19.57 -1.38 26.60
N PHE A 77 18.25 -1.61 26.57
CA PHE A 77 17.55 -1.97 25.35
C PHE A 77 17.47 -0.73 24.47
N ASP A 78 18.51 -0.52 23.68
CA ASP A 78 18.65 0.64 22.82
C ASP A 78 18.14 0.30 21.42
N LYS A 79 17.05 0.96 21.01
CA LYS A 79 16.54 0.86 19.63
C LYS A 79 17.52 1.46 18.61
N VAL A 80 18.49 2.27 19.07
CA VAL A 80 19.52 2.91 18.27
C VAL A 80 20.76 2.00 18.11
N ASP A 81 21.01 1.07 19.04
CA ASP A 81 22.13 0.12 18.99
C ASP A 81 21.66 -1.35 19.10
N PRO A 82 21.22 -1.94 17.97
CA PRO A 82 20.88 -3.36 17.89
C PRO A 82 22.01 -4.31 18.30
N ALA A 83 23.27 -3.95 18.00
CA ALA A 83 24.42 -4.82 18.23
C ALA A 83 24.64 -5.03 19.73
N LYS A 84 24.67 -3.93 20.49
CA LYS A 84 24.76 -3.97 21.95
C LYS A 84 23.58 -4.72 22.57
N THR A 85 22.37 -4.51 22.07
CA THR A 85 21.17 -5.22 22.56
C THR A 85 21.31 -6.74 22.39
N ILE A 86 21.78 -7.21 21.24
CA ILE A 86 21.98 -8.65 20.95
C ILE A 86 23.07 -9.24 21.85
N GLU A 87 24.19 -8.52 22.03
CA GLU A 87 25.29 -8.95 22.90
C GLU A 87 24.85 -9.07 24.37
N GLN A 88 24.14 -8.08 24.88
CA GLN A 88 23.61 -8.09 26.24
C GLN A 88 22.58 -9.20 26.46
N ALA A 89 21.67 -9.38 25.49
CA ALA A 89 20.68 -10.44 25.50
C ALA A 89 21.32 -11.83 25.61
N GLU A 90 22.28 -12.15 24.73
CA GLU A 90 23.00 -13.43 24.79
C GLU A 90 23.74 -13.61 26.12
N THR A 91 24.44 -12.57 26.60
CA THR A 91 25.17 -12.61 27.87
C THR A 91 24.25 -12.99 29.04
N ILE A 92 23.04 -12.44 29.05
CA ILE A 92 22.06 -12.65 30.11
C ILE A 92 21.38 -14.01 30.00
N SER A 93 21.28 -14.57 28.79
CA SER A 93 20.80 -15.94 28.60
C SER A 93 21.66 -16.95 29.37
N ARG A 94 22.99 -16.74 29.42
CA ARG A 94 23.92 -17.61 30.15
C ARG A 94 24.10 -17.24 31.63
N GLY A 95 23.53 -16.11 32.06
CA GLY A 95 23.64 -15.56 33.41
C GLY A 95 22.28 -15.49 34.12
N ARG A 96 21.73 -14.29 34.27
CA ARG A 96 20.55 -14.02 35.11
C ARG A 96 19.32 -14.87 34.77
N ILE A 97 19.02 -15.12 33.50
CA ILE A 97 17.84 -15.94 33.16
C ILE A 97 18.05 -17.38 33.61
N LYS A 98 19.27 -17.89 33.53
CA LYS A 98 19.62 -19.22 34.05
C LYS A 98 19.42 -19.29 35.56
N GLU A 99 19.80 -18.25 36.30
CA GLU A 99 19.52 -18.13 37.74
C GLU A 99 18.01 -18.12 38.02
N CYS A 100 17.22 -17.37 37.23
CA CYS A 100 15.75 -17.33 37.36
C CYS A 100 15.11 -18.70 37.14
N LEU A 101 15.49 -19.44 36.08
CA LEU A 101 14.95 -20.76 35.79
C LEU A 101 15.36 -21.80 36.84
N ALA A 102 16.57 -21.69 37.40
CA ALA A 102 16.99 -22.52 38.53
C ALA A 102 16.17 -22.22 39.79
N ALA A 103 15.90 -20.93 40.09
CA ALA A 103 15.03 -20.52 41.19
C ALA A 103 13.58 -20.99 41.00
N ALA A 104 13.14 -21.13 39.74
CA ALA A 104 11.87 -21.74 39.35
C ALA A 104 11.86 -23.28 39.46
N ARG A 105 12.92 -23.90 40.02
CA ARG A 105 13.09 -25.35 40.21
C ARG A 105 13.24 -26.17 38.92
N PHE A 106 13.61 -25.55 37.79
CA PHE A 106 14.09 -26.31 36.64
C PHE A 106 15.51 -26.81 36.90
N LEU A 107 15.79 -28.03 36.47
CA LEU A 107 17.10 -28.66 36.66
C LEU A 107 18.01 -28.28 35.48
N PRO A 108 19.16 -27.62 35.73
CA PRO A 108 20.11 -27.30 34.68
C PRO A 108 20.59 -28.58 33.97
N LYS A 109 20.62 -28.52 32.64
CA LYS A 109 21.10 -29.57 31.76
C LYS A 109 21.67 -28.91 30.51
N ALA A 110 22.82 -28.25 30.70
CA ALA A 110 23.49 -27.57 29.60
C ALA A 110 23.97 -28.58 28.55
N ASN A 111 23.89 -28.21 27.29
CA ASN A 111 24.42 -29.05 26.22
C ASN A 111 25.93 -29.24 26.39
N ALA A 112 26.40 -30.46 26.11
CA ALA A 112 27.83 -30.75 26.05
C ALA A 112 28.47 -29.98 24.89
N ARG A 113 29.75 -29.65 25.01
CA ARG A 113 30.53 -29.12 23.87
C ARG A 113 30.91 -30.26 22.94
N SER A 114 30.95 -29.99 21.65
CA SER A 114 31.34 -30.98 20.64
C SER A 114 32.12 -30.34 19.48
N ALA A 115 32.64 -31.21 18.61
CA ALA A 115 33.21 -30.85 17.31
C ALA A 115 32.39 -31.41 16.15
N ALA A 116 31.11 -31.73 16.39
CA ALA A 116 30.24 -32.36 15.39
C ALA A 116 30.11 -31.46 14.14
N PRO A 117 30.30 -31.99 12.92
CA PRO A 117 30.09 -31.23 11.69
C PRO A 117 28.59 -31.06 11.40
N VAL A 118 28.25 -30.21 10.44
CA VAL A 118 26.89 -30.13 9.90
C VAL A 118 26.60 -31.40 9.08
N PRO A 119 25.48 -32.11 9.29
CA PRO A 119 25.12 -33.25 8.46
C PRO A 119 24.97 -32.87 6.97
N PRO A 120 25.40 -33.72 6.01
CA PRO A 120 25.30 -33.41 4.58
C PRO A 120 23.87 -33.12 4.09
N GLU A 121 22.87 -33.81 4.66
CA GLU A 121 21.45 -33.56 4.37
C GLU A 121 21.01 -32.16 4.80
N VAL A 122 21.54 -31.65 5.91
CA VAL A 122 21.27 -30.29 6.40
C VAL A 122 21.93 -29.27 5.49
N GLU A 123 23.17 -29.50 5.04
CA GLU A 123 23.82 -28.60 4.08
C GLU A 123 23.04 -28.47 2.77
N LYS A 124 22.42 -29.57 2.29
CA LYS A 124 21.51 -29.51 1.14
C LYS A 124 20.31 -28.61 1.43
N LEU A 125 19.61 -28.83 2.55
CA LEU A 125 18.44 -28.03 2.93
C LEU A 125 18.79 -26.54 3.12
N LEU A 126 19.96 -26.23 3.70
CA LEU A 126 20.46 -24.86 3.84
C LEU A 126 20.69 -24.14 2.50
N GLY A 127 20.81 -24.88 1.40
CA GLY A 127 20.92 -24.35 0.04
C GLY A 127 19.57 -23.99 -0.60
N GLU A 128 18.45 -24.50 -0.09
CA GLU A 128 17.12 -24.34 -0.69
C GLU A 128 16.39 -23.09 -0.14
N MET A 129 15.92 -22.18 -1.00
CA MET A 129 15.21 -20.96 -0.57
C MET A 129 13.71 -21.17 -0.39
N ARG A 130 13.36 -22.22 0.38
CA ARG A 130 11.98 -22.61 0.72
C ARG A 130 11.79 -22.69 2.22
N GLU A 131 10.71 -22.14 2.74
CA GLU A 131 10.45 -22.05 4.18
C GLU A 131 10.35 -23.44 4.84
N THR A 132 9.79 -24.43 4.14
CA THR A 132 9.69 -25.80 4.66
C THR A 132 11.04 -26.53 4.68
N ALA A 133 11.94 -26.25 3.74
CA ALA A 133 13.30 -26.78 3.75
C ALA A 133 14.13 -26.21 4.91
N GLN A 134 14.05 -24.91 5.14
CA GLN A 134 14.72 -24.27 6.28
C GLN A 134 14.11 -24.71 7.62
N PHE A 135 12.80 -24.93 7.69
CA PHE A 135 12.14 -25.51 8.86
C PHE A 135 12.67 -26.91 9.19
N ALA A 136 12.78 -27.79 8.18
CA ALA A 136 13.37 -29.12 8.33
C ALA A 136 14.84 -29.05 8.79
N ALA A 137 15.65 -28.17 8.19
CA ALA A 137 17.05 -27.97 8.56
C ALA A 137 17.18 -27.60 10.04
N VAL A 138 16.38 -26.64 10.52
CA VAL A 138 16.38 -26.23 11.92
C VAL A 138 16.04 -27.40 12.85
N ARG A 139 15.02 -28.21 12.54
CA ARG A 139 14.63 -29.35 13.37
C ARG A 139 15.75 -30.38 13.47
N LEU A 140 16.34 -30.75 12.34
CA LEU A 140 17.47 -31.69 12.28
C LEU A 140 18.68 -31.16 13.07
N LEU A 141 18.99 -29.87 12.95
CA LEU A 141 20.08 -29.24 13.68
C LEU A 141 19.86 -29.23 15.20
N HIS A 142 18.63 -28.98 15.67
CA HIS A 142 18.32 -29.07 17.10
C HIS A 142 18.46 -30.49 17.65
N ASP A 143 18.02 -31.48 16.87
CA ASP A 143 18.18 -32.89 17.26
C ASP A 143 19.66 -33.29 17.28
N GLU A 144 20.45 -32.82 16.32
CA GLU A 144 21.89 -33.07 16.24
C GLU A 144 22.65 -32.41 17.40
N VAL A 145 22.35 -31.15 17.74
CA VAL A 145 22.92 -30.46 18.91
C VAL A 145 22.58 -31.21 20.20
N ARG A 146 21.35 -31.72 20.32
CA ARG A 146 20.93 -32.48 21.50
C ARG A 146 21.63 -33.84 21.59
N ALA A 147 21.83 -34.51 20.46
CA ALA A 147 22.43 -35.83 20.41
C ALA A 147 23.95 -35.80 20.57
N LYS A 148 24.62 -34.83 19.94
CA LYS A 148 26.08 -34.79 19.82
C LYS A 148 26.73 -33.65 20.58
N GLY A 149 25.95 -32.73 21.14
CA GLY A 149 26.44 -31.51 21.80
C GLY A 149 26.64 -30.34 20.83
N GLU A 150 26.78 -29.15 21.38
CA GLU A 150 26.96 -27.89 20.66
C GLU A 150 28.38 -27.77 20.07
N SER A 151 28.47 -27.64 18.74
CA SER A 151 29.72 -27.30 18.02
C SER A 151 29.61 -25.94 17.33
N PRO A 152 30.75 -25.28 17.00
CA PRO A 152 30.75 -24.09 16.17
C PRO A 152 29.99 -24.26 14.84
N ALA A 153 30.15 -25.41 14.19
CA ALA A 153 29.52 -25.71 12.91
C ALA A 153 27.99 -25.81 13.04
N LEU A 154 27.48 -26.51 14.06
CA LEU A 154 26.05 -26.66 14.29
C LEU A 154 25.39 -25.34 14.71
N LEU A 155 26.04 -24.54 15.56
CA LEU A 155 25.52 -23.22 15.95
C LEU A 155 25.50 -22.24 14.76
N GLY A 156 26.53 -22.27 13.92
CA GLY A 156 26.58 -21.50 12.67
C GLY A 156 25.46 -21.91 11.71
N ALA A 157 25.24 -23.21 11.53
CA ALA A 157 24.16 -23.74 10.71
C ALA A 157 22.77 -23.39 11.26
N LEU A 158 22.55 -23.45 12.58
CA LEU A 158 21.30 -23.01 13.22
C LEU A 158 21.04 -21.53 12.95
N SER A 159 22.08 -20.70 13.12
CA SER A 159 22.00 -19.27 12.80
C SER A 159 21.58 -19.05 11.34
N ARG A 160 22.25 -19.72 10.40
CA ARG A 160 21.97 -19.62 8.96
C ARG A 160 20.53 -20.06 8.63
N ALA A 161 20.11 -21.22 9.12
CA ALA A 161 18.77 -21.76 8.85
C ALA A 161 17.66 -20.81 9.37
N TYR A 162 17.80 -20.33 10.61
CA TYR A 162 16.84 -19.38 11.18
C TYR A 162 16.84 -18.01 10.47
N ALA A 163 18.00 -17.52 10.02
CA ALA A 163 18.07 -16.27 9.27
C ALA A 163 17.30 -16.37 7.95
N THR A 164 17.55 -17.44 7.20
CA THR A 164 16.88 -17.70 5.93
C THR A 164 15.38 -17.93 6.13
N LEU A 165 14.99 -18.72 7.13
CA LEU A 165 13.58 -18.92 7.47
C LEU A 165 12.88 -17.60 7.82
N GLY A 166 13.53 -16.75 8.61
CA GLY A 166 13.01 -15.44 8.98
C GLY A 166 12.89 -14.46 7.80
N LEU A 167 13.76 -14.58 6.79
CA LEU A 167 13.66 -13.81 5.55
C LEU A 167 12.53 -14.33 4.65
N LEU A 168 12.46 -15.65 4.45
CA LEU A 168 11.45 -16.30 3.59
C LEU A 168 10.04 -16.12 4.11
N THR A 169 9.86 -15.95 5.43
CA THR A 169 8.56 -15.74 6.07
C THR A 169 8.25 -14.27 6.35
N GLU A 170 9.15 -13.33 6.00
CA GLU A 170 9.08 -11.92 6.42
C GLU A 170 7.80 -11.16 6.02
N PHE A 171 6.99 -11.73 5.14
CA PHE A 171 5.71 -11.16 4.73
C PHE A 171 4.53 -11.58 5.61
N GLN A 172 4.69 -12.62 6.44
CA GLN A 172 3.63 -13.13 7.31
C GLN A 172 3.25 -12.10 8.38
N TRP A 173 1.99 -12.10 8.79
CA TRP A 173 1.46 -11.12 9.74
C TRP A 173 1.72 -11.53 11.19
N SER A 174 1.86 -12.82 11.47
CA SER A 174 2.24 -13.29 12.79
C SER A 174 3.65 -12.80 13.19
N PRO A 175 4.02 -12.85 14.47
CA PRO A 175 5.38 -12.49 14.89
C PRO A 175 6.47 -13.52 14.49
N ALA A 176 6.11 -14.65 13.86
CA ALA A 176 7.03 -15.74 13.58
C ALA A 176 8.31 -15.34 12.83
N PRO A 177 8.29 -14.46 11.81
CA PRO A 177 9.51 -14.05 11.12
C PRO A 177 10.50 -13.33 12.04
N TYR A 178 10.00 -12.53 12.97
CA TYR A 178 10.82 -11.86 13.97
C TYR A 178 11.36 -12.84 15.02
N VAL A 179 10.62 -13.90 15.36
CA VAL A 179 11.12 -15.01 16.21
C VAL A 179 12.32 -15.69 15.55
N PHE A 180 12.20 -16.06 14.28
CA PHE A 180 13.29 -16.73 13.56
C PHE A 180 14.52 -15.83 13.44
N LYS A 181 14.35 -14.56 13.06
CA LYS A 181 15.45 -13.58 13.04
C LYS A 181 16.11 -13.41 14.41
N ALA A 182 15.33 -13.31 15.48
CA ALA A 182 15.85 -13.19 16.84
C ALA A 182 16.66 -14.42 17.26
N ARG A 183 16.15 -15.64 16.99
CA ARG A 183 16.88 -16.89 17.27
C ARG A 183 18.19 -16.95 16.49
N SER A 184 18.17 -16.60 15.22
CA SER A 184 19.37 -16.54 14.38
C SER A 184 20.46 -15.64 14.98
N LEU A 185 20.11 -14.39 15.29
CA LEU A 185 21.03 -13.41 15.88
C LEU A 185 21.60 -13.89 17.22
N LEU A 186 20.78 -14.50 18.06
CA LEU A 186 21.20 -15.04 19.36
C LEU A 186 22.13 -16.24 19.23
N TYR A 187 21.87 -17.18 18.31
CA TYR A 187 22.78 -18.31 18.06
C TYR A 187 24.12 -17.84 17.48
N ALA A 188 24.10 -16.88 16.54
CA ALA A 188 25.33 -16.27 16.03
C ALA A 188 26.11 -15.53 17.12
N GLN A 189 25.42 -14.79 17.98
CA GLN A 189 26.06 -14.12 19.11
C GLN A 189 26.63 -15.11 20.12
N ARG A 190 25.95 -16.23 20.39
CA ARG A 190 26.42 -17.30 21.28
C ARG A 190 27.66 -17.99 20.72
N LEU A 191 27.73 -18.15 19.40
CA LEU A 191 28.94 -18.59 18.71
C LEU A 191 30.09 -17.60 18.90
N LEU A 192 29.85 -16.30 18.66
CA LEU A 192 30.87 -15.27 18.81
C LEU A 192 31.32 -15.07 20.26
N ALA A 193 30.43 -15.21 21.23
CA ALA A 193 30.77 -15.09 22.65
C ALA A 193 31.77 -16.18 23.12
N ARG A 194 31.85 -17.32 22.39
CA ARG A 194 32.84 -18.37 22.67
C ARG A 194 34.23 -18.04 22.16
N ASP A 195 34.29 -17.38 21.01
CA ASP A 195 35.53 -16.91 20.42
C ASP A 195 35.30 -15.54 19.76
N PRO A 196 35.47 -14.44 20.52
CA PRO A 196 35.18 -13.08 20.06
C PRO A 196 36.04 -12.58 18.89
N LYS A 197 37.10 -13.33 18.55
CA LYS A 197 38.03 -13.05 17.45
C LYS A 197 37.87 -14.02 16.29
N SER A 198 36.99 -15.02 16.38
CA SER A 198 36.74 -15.98 15.30
C SER A 198 36.19 -15.27 14.06
N PRO A 199 36.91 -15.29 12.93
CA PRO A 199 36.39 -14.77 11.67
C PRO A 199 35.10 -15.48 11.25
N THR A 200 35.03 -16.80 11.44
CA THR A 200 33.84 -17.60 11.11
C THR A 200 32.63 -17.20 11.97
N ALA A 201 32.82 -16.96 13.27
CA ALA A 201 31.72 -16.50 14.12
C ALA A 201 31.19 -15.12 13.69
N LEU A 202 32.10 -14.20 13.34
CA LEU A 202 31.75 -12.89 12.78
C LEU A 202 31.00 -13.03 11.45
N GLN A 203 31.45 -13.91 10.55
CA GLN A 203 30.77 -14.20 9.27
C GLN A 203 29.33 -14.72 9.47
N TYR A 204 29.11 -15.63 10.42
CA TYR A 204 27.74 -16.11 10.74
C TYR A 204 26.86 -15.02 11.38
N ARG A 205 27.42 -14.13 12.21
CA ARG A 205 26.68 -12.99 12.75
C ARG A 205 26.37 -11.96 11.67
N ALA A 206 27.29 -11.74 10.72
CA ALA A 206 27.03 -10.92 9.55
C ALA A 206 25.91 -11.50 8.67
N TYR A 207 25.88 -12.80 8.44
CA TYR A 207 24.78 -13.48 7.74
C TYR A 207 23.44 -13.21 8.43
N ALA A 208 23.35 -13.48 9.73
CA ALA A 208 22.14 -13.25 10.51
C ALA A 208 21.70 -11.79 10.50
N ALA A 209 22.64 -10.86 10.67
CA ALA A 209 22.39 -9.42 10.68
C ALA A 209 21.92 -8.91 9.32
N ALA A 210 22.54 -9.35 8.22
CA ALA A 210 22.15 -8.96 6.87
C ALA A 210 20.71 -9.37 6.56
N LEU A 211 20.36 -10.65 6.80
CA LEU A 211 19.02 -11.17 6.53
C LEU A 211 17.97 -10.66 7.51
N ALA A 212 18.37 -10.25 8.71
CA ALA A 212 17.50 -9.54 9.64
C ALA A 212 17.28 -8.06 9.26
N GLY A 213 18.03 -7.52 8.29
CA GLY A 213 17.97 -6.11 7.87
C GLY A 213 18.77 -5.15 8.75
N LEU A 214 19.78 -5.63 9.48
CA LEU A 214 20.71 -4.87 10.33
C LEU A 214 22.06 -4.68 9.60
N HIS A 215 22.05 -4.06 8.42
CA HIS A 215 23.19 -4.08 7.50
C HIS A 215 24.45 -3.41 8.08
N SER A 216 24.33 -2.34 8.86
CA SER A 216 25.49 -1.72 9.53
C SER A 216 26.23 -2.67 10.48
N LEU A 217 25.50 -3.56 11.18
CA LEU A 217 26.11 -4.61 11.99
C LEU A 217 26.80 -5.66 11.11
N ALA A 218 26.15 -6.09 10.03
CA ALA A 218 26.74 -7.03 9.09
C ALA A 218 28.04 -6.52 8.46
N LEU A 219 28.05 -5.26 8.02
CA LEU A 219 29.22 -4.58 7.48
C LEU A 219 30.38 -4.53 8.47
N ALA A 220 30.10 -4.16 9.73
CA ALA A 220 31.10 -4.12 10.79
C ALA A 220 31.72 -5.50 11.07
N ASP A 221 30.89 -6.54 11.07
CA ASP A 221 31.34 -7.92 11.30
C ASP A 221 32.17 -8.46 10.12
N LEU A 222 31.76 -8.21 8.89
CA LEU A 222 32.51 -8.61 7.68
C LEU A 222 33.87 -7.92 7.63
N ALA A 223 33.91 -6.61 7.91
CA ALA A 223 35.16 -5.86 7.97
C ALA A 223 36.11 -6.40 9.05
N LYS A 224 35.57 -6.77 10.23
CA LYS A 224 36.36 -7.33 11.33
C LYS A 224 36.82 -8.77 11.05
N ALA A 225 36.00 -9.59 10.38
CA ALA A 225 36.35 -10.95 10.03
C ALA A 225 37.52 -11.00 9.02
N GLY A 226 37.52 -10.07 8.06
CA GLY A 226 38.48 -10.05 6.96
C GLY A 226 38.33 -11.26 6.02
N PRO A 227 39.13 -11.31 4.94
CA PRO A 227 39.14 -12.46 4.04
C PRO A 227 39.79 -13.67 4.72
N THR A 228 39.18 -14.84 4.58
CA THR A 228 39.72 -16.10 5.14
C THR A 228 39.85 -17.18 4.07
N THR A 229 40.93 -17.97 4.12
CA THR A 229 41.12 -19.13 3.24
C THR A 229 40.00 -20.15 3.46
N GLY A 230 39.37 -20.61 2.37
CA GLY A 230 38.27 -21.57 2.43
C GLY A 230 36.94 -20.99 2.93
N GLN A 231 36.76 -19.66 2.90
CA GLN A 231 35.50 -19.03 3.28
C GLN A 231 34.33 -19.55 2.42
N PRO A 232 33.14 -19.75 3.00
CA PRO A 232 31.97 -20.14 2.23
C PRO A 232 31.58 -19.10 1.18
N ALA A 233 31.10 -19.54 0.01
CA ALA A 233 30.68 -18.66 -1.08
C ALA A 233 29.59 -17.65 -0.66
N TRP A 234 28.73 -18.03 0.28
CA TRP A 234 27.68 -17.13 0.79
C TRP A 234 28.25 -15.89 1.51
N VAL A 235 29.49 -15.90 2.01
CA VAL A 235 30.09 -14.74 2.68
C VAL A 235 30.18 -13.56 1.71
N GLU A 236 30.72 -13.82 0.51
CA GLU A 236 30.79 -12.82 -0.56
C GLU A 236 29.40 -12.40 -1.04
N THR A 237 28.44 -13.35 -1.09
CA THR A 237 27.04 -13.04 -1.41
C THR A 237 26.43 -12.05 -0.40
N ILE A 238 26.65 -12.25 0.90
CA ILE A 238 26.16 -11.34 1.94
C ILE A 238 26.83 -9.98 1.83
N ASP A 239 28.15 -9.94 1.66
CA ASP A 239 28.88 -8.68 1.54
C ASP A 239 28.40 -7.86 0.34
N ALA A 240 28.25 -8.49 -0.82
CA ALA A 240 27.70 -7.85 -2.01
C ALA A 240 26.26 -7.35 -1.80
N PHE A 241 25.42 -8.13 -1.10
CA PHE A 241 24.04 -7.75 -0.80
C PHE A 241 23.93 -6.52 0.10
N VAL A 242 24.68 -6.46 1.21
CA VAL A 242 24.61 -5.30 2.13
C VAL A 242 25.21 -4.03 1.53
N HIS A 243 26.06 -4.18 0.51
CA HIS A 243 26.58 -3.09 -0.32
C HIS A 243 25.67 -2.70 -1.50
N PHE A 244 24.62 -3.49 -1.78
CA PHE A 244 23.77 -3.37 -2.98
C PHE A 244 24.59 -3.42 -4.29
N ASP A 245 25.69 -4.17 -4.30
CA ASP A 245 26.54 -4.32 -5.47
C ASP A 245 26.01 -5.43 -6.38
N LEU A 246 25.11 -5.05 -7.28
CA LEU A 246 24.50 -5.96 -8.26
C LEU A 246 25.55 -6.60 -9.19
N GLY A 247 26.67 -5.91 -9.46
CA GLY A 247 27.76 -6.43 -10.28
C GLY A 247 28.52 -7.56 -9.58
N ARG A 248 28.81 -7.42 -8.29
CA ARG A 248 29.39 -8.50 -7.46
C ARG A 248 28.41 -9.65 -7.31
N LEU A 249 27.13 -9.39 -7.04
CA LEU A 249 26.11 -10.46 -6.98
C LEU A 249 26.07 -11.26 -8.29
N ALA A 250 26.10 -10.60 -9.45
CA ALA A 250 26.14 -11.26 -10.75
C ALA A 250 27.43 -12.10 -10.96
N LYS A 251 28.59 -11.64 -10.48
CA LYS A 251 29.86 -12.40 -10.57
C LYS A 251 29.87 -13.65 -9.69
N VAL A 252 29.27 -13.57 -8.51
CA VAL A 252 29.16 -14.72 -7.58
C VAL A 252 28.14 -15.75 -8.09
N GLN A 253 27.23 -15.34 -8.97
CA GLN A 253 26.23 -16.22 -9.60
C GLN A 253 26.83 -17.24 -10.61
N THR A 254 28.15 -17.31 -10.78
CA THR A 254 28.83 -18.09 -11.83
C THR A 254 28.80 -19.61 -11.68
N ALA A 255 28.34 -20.14 -10.54
CA ALA A 255 28.03 -21.57 -10.40
C ALA A 255 26.52 -21.75 -10.58
N ALA A 256 26.10 -22.06 -11.82
CA ALA A 256 24.74 -22.34 -12.28
C ALA A 256 23.67 -22.29 -11.19
N ASP A 257 23.32 -21.06 -10.82
CA ASP A 257 22.17 -20.69 -10.02
C ASP A 257 22.14 -21.13 -8.53
N ALA A 258 22.99 -20.53 -7.69
CA ALA A 258 22.83 -20.53 -6.21
C ALA A 258 21.55 -19.78 -5.75
N PRO A 259 20.53 -20.46 -5.18
CA PRO A 259 19.23 -19.88 -4.81
C PRO A 259 19.29 -18.62 -3.93
N LEU A 260 20.22 -18.57 -2.98
CA LEU A 260 20.44 -17.41 -2.10
C LEU A 260 20.84 -16.16 -2.90
N VAL A 261 21.73 -16.29 -3.88
CA VAL A 261 22.19 -15.15 -4.71
C VAL A 261 21.02 -14.58 -5.49
N ARG A 262 20.18 -15.43 -6.09
CA ARG A 262 18.97 -14.98 -6.80
C ARG A 262 18.01 -14.25 -5.89
N LEU A 263 17.74 -14.80 -4.69
CA LEU A 263 16.82 -14.19 -3.74
C LEU A 263 17.33 -12.82 -3.28
N LEU A 264 18.60 -12.72 -2.91
CA LEU A 264 19.18 -11.44 -2.47
C LEU A 264 19.33 -10.44 -3.63
N THR A 265 19.55 -10.91 -4.86
CA THR A 265 19.53 -10.05 -6.06
C THR A 265 18.14 -9.48 -6.31
N TYR A 266 17.09 -10.30 -6.18
CA TYR A 266 15.71 -9.81 -6.27
C TYR A 266 15.43 -8.77 -5.18
N ILE A 267 15.77 -9.07 -3.92
CA ILE A 267 15.54 -8.14 -2.79
C ILE A 267 16.34 -6.83 -2.95
N ALA A 268 17.57 -6.89 -3.46
CA ALA A 268 18.36 -5.69 -3.74
C ALA A 268 17.73 -4.80 -4.83
N LYS A 269 16.92 -5.38 -5.72
CA LYS A 269 16.14 -4.69 -6.76
C LYS A 269 14.70 -4.36 -6.33
N GLU A 270 14.30 -4.71 -5.10
CA GLU A 270 12.97 -4.45 -4.56
C GLU A 270 12.87 -2.98 -4.11
N GLU A 271 12.90 -2.06 -5.08
CA GLU A 271 12.85 -0.62 -4.89
C GLU A 271 11.43 -0.08 -5.12
N PRO A 272 11.00 0.98 -4.42
CA PRO A 272 9.74 1.65 -4.73
C PRO A 272 9.73 2.20 -6.15
N GLU A 273 8.57 2.09 -6.80
CA GLU A 273 8.30 2.74 -8.10
C GLU A 273 9.17 2.25 -9.27
N THR A 274 9.61 0.99 -9.18
CA THR A 274 10.33 0.28 -10.24
C THR A 274 9.54 -0.97 -10.64
N GLU A 275 8.24 -0.83 -10.86
CA GLU A 275 7.29 -1.94 -10.98
C GLU A 275 7.65 -2.88 -12.14
N ALA A 276 8.04 -2.34 -13.29
CA ALA A 276 8.47 -3.14 -14.45
C ALA A 276 9.73 -3.95 -14.14
N ALA A 277 10.75 -3.31 -13.55
CA ALA A 277 12.00 -3.99 -13.17
C ALA A 277 11.74 -5.12 -12.15
N MET A 278 10.87 -4.88 -11.16
CA MET A 278 10.47 -5.91 -10.19
C MET A 278 9.72 -7.07 -10.85
N ALA A 279 8.76 -6.80 -11.74
CA ALA A 279 8.00 -7.82 -12.45
C ALA A 279 8.90 -8.70 -13.33
N ILE A 280 9.83 -8.09 -14.09
CA ILE A 280 10.81 -8.81 -14.91
C ILE A 280 11.72 -9.68 -14.03
N ALA A 281 12.30 -9.10 -12.96
CA ALA A 281 13.17 -9.84 -12.05
C ALA A 281 12.43 -11.00 -11.35
N GLY A 282 11.17 -10.80 -11.00
CA GLY A 282 10.31 -11.82 -10.39
C GLY A 282 10.03 -13.00 -11.33
N ARG A 283 9.68 -12.72 -12.60
CA ARG A 283 9.46 -13.78 -13.60
C ARG A 283 10.70 -14.63 -13.83
N GLU A 284 11.87 -14.00 -13.94
CA GLU A 284 13.13 -14.73 -14.06
C GLU A 284 13.44 -15.55 -12.80
N PHE A 285 13.20 -14.99 -11.62
CA PHE A 285 13.38 -15.69 -10.35
C PHE A 285 12.50 -16.95 -10.25
N PHE A 286 11.22 -16.86 -10.64
CA PHE A 286 10.28 -17.99 -10.56
C PHE A 286 10.56 -19.14 -11.52
N LYS A 287 11.40 -18.97 -12.54
CA LYS A 287 11.84 -20.09 -13.39
C LYS A 287 12.58 -21.18 -12.61
N THR A 288 13.16 -20.81 -11.47
CA THR A 288 13.96 -21.70 -10.62
C THR A 288 13.37 -21.87 -9.23
N GLU A 289 12.74 -20.82 -8.67
CA GLU A 289 12.21 -20.80 -7.30
C GLU A 289 10.71 -20.44 -7.27
N PRO A 290 9.81 -21.23 -7.92
CA PRO A 290 8.39 -20.89 -8.06
C PRO A 290 7.62 -20.82 -6.74
N GLU A 291 8.14 -21.46 -5.68
CA GLU A 291 7.51 -21.51 -4.35
C GLU A 291 8.06 -20.46 -3.37
N CYS A 292 8.88 -19.50 -3.80
CA CYS A 292 9.31 -18.45 -2.89
C CYS A 292 8.19 -17.42 -2.65
N TYR A 293 7.34 -17.67 -1.65
CA TYR A 293 6.18 -16.82 -1.37
C TYR A 293 6.56 -15.40 -0.92
N ARG A 294 7.78 -15.18 -0.42
CA ARG A 294 8.32 -13.83 -0.15
C ARG A 294 8.44 -12.97 -1.42
N VAL A 295 8.71 -13.59 -2.57
CA VAL A 295 8.78 -12.90 -3.87
C VAL A 295 7.37 -12.71 -4.44
N HIS A 296 6.51 -13.74 -4.36
CA HIS A 296 5.09 -13.61 -4.73
C HIS A 296 4.41 -12.47 -3.99
N GLU A 297 4.62 -12.39 -2.68
CA GLU A 297 4.02 -11.36 -1.85
C GLU A 297 4.56 -9.96 -2.21
N ALA A 298 5.85 -9.83 -2.53
CA ALA A 298 6.43 -8.57 -2.98
C ALA A 298 5.85 -8.08 -4.30
N LEU A 299 5.68 -8.97 -5.27
CA LEU A 299 5.03 -8.65 -6.54
C LEU A 299 3.54 -8.37 -6.35
N GLY A 300 2.88 -9.01 -5.38
CA GLY A 300 1.49 -8.73 -5.01
C GLY A 300 1.27 -7.30 -4.49
N ARG A 301 2.34 -6.58 -4.10
CA ARG A 301 2.26 -5.15 -3.74
C ARG A 301 2.29 -4.20 -4.96
N LEU A 302 2.59 -4.69 -6.16
CA LEU A 302 2.64 -3.85 -7.37
C LEU A 302 1.24 -3.30 -7.69
N THR A 303 1.14 -1.99 -7.90
CA THR A 303 -0.13 -1.24 -7.87
C THR A 303 -0.88 -1.20 -9.20
N GLY A 304 -0.76 -2.24 -10.02
CA GLY A 304 -1.39 -2.33 -11.34
C GLY A 304 -2.53 -3.34 -11.41
N VAL A 305 -3.60 -3.03 -12.16
CA VAL A 305 -4.74 -3.95 -12.33
C VAL A 305 -4.35 -5.20 -13.14
N SER A 306 -3.68 -5.02 -14.28
CA SER A 306 -3.28 -6.13 -15.16
C SER A 306 -2.30 -7.09 -14.48
N THR A 307 -1.07 -6.62 -14.22
CA THR A 307 -0.02 -7.43 -13.59
C THR A 307 -0.42 -7.91 -12.20
N GLY A 308 -1.09 -7.07 -11.41
CA GLY A 308 -1.57 -7.45 -10.08
C GLY A 308 -2.54 -8.64 -10.14
N HIS A 309 -3.45 -8.68 -11.12
CA HIS A 309 -4.35 -9.83 -11.28
C HIS A 309 -3.58 -11.12 -11.60
N GLN A 310 -2.62 -11.05 -12.54
CA GLN A 310 -1.84 -12.20 -12.98
C GLN A 310 -0.94 -12.75 -11.87
N VAL A 311 -0.19 -11.86 -11.20
CA VAL A 311 0.71 -12.23 -10.10
C VAL A 311 -0.07 -12.88 -8.96
N LEU A 312 -1.19 -12.29 -8.55
CA LEU A 312 -2.00 -12.82 -7.45
C LEU A 312 -2.70 -14.14 -7.82
N ALA A 313 -3.02 -14.37 -9.09
CA ALA A 313 -3.51 -15.66 -9.55
C ALA A 313 -2.40 -16.73 -9.52
N ALA A 314 -1.24 -16.40 -10.10
CA ALA A 314 -0.08 -17.28 -10.17
C ALA A 314 0.43 -17.69 -8.77
N SER A 315 0.39 -16.79 -7.79
CA SER A 315 0.82 -17.10 -6.42
C SER A 315 -0.06 -18.16 -5.76
N HIS A 316 -1.37 -18.16 -6.02
CA HIS A 316 -2.30 -19.16 -5.50
C HIS A 316 -2.13 -20.50 -6.21
N GLU A 317 -1.91 -20.48 -7.51
CA GLU A 317 -1.63 -21.68 -8.30
C GLU A 317 -0.32 -22.34 -7.85
N ALA A 318 0.76 -21.57 -7.71
CA ALA A 318 2.03 -22.07 -7.19
C ALA A 318 1.89 -22.67 -5.79
N PHE A 319 1.15 -21.99 -4.89
CA PHE A 319 0.88 -22.53 -3.55
C PHE A 319 0.16 -23.87 -3.60
N ALA A 320 -0.91 -23.96 -4.38
CA ALA A 320 -1.73 -25.17 -4.48
C ALA A 320 -0.98 -26.33 -5.13
N ALA A 321 -0.20 -26.06 -6.19
CA ALA A 321 0.56 -27.08 -6.92
C ALA A 321 1.67 -27.72 -6.06
N GLY A 322 2.35 -26.93 -5.21
CA GLY A 322 3.44 -27.44 -4.38
C GLY A 322 3.03 -27.97 -3.00
N PHE A 323 1.80 -27.72 -2.53
CA PHE A 323 1.44 -27.88 -1.11
C PHE A 323 1.62 -29.29 -0.57
N THR A 324 1.12 -30.29 -1.30
CA THR A 324 1.16 -31.67 -0.82
C THR A 324 2.57 -32.23 -0.88
N GLN A 325 3.33 -31.91 -1.94
CA GLN A 325 4.72 -32.33 -2.12
C GLN A 325 5.62 -31.77 -1.00
N ARG A 326 5.58 -30.47 -0.72
CA ARG A 326 6.48 -29.85 0.28
C ARG A 326 6.26 -30.38 1.70
N ILE A 327 5.05 -30.83 2.01
CA ILE A 327 4.74 -31.49 3.28
C ILE A 327 5.27 -32.93 3.28
N ARG A 328 5.07 -33.70 2.21
CA ARG A 328 5.62 -35.06 2.07
C ARG A 328 7.14 -35.12 2.20
N GLU A 329 7.82 -34.07 1.76
CA GLU A 329 9.27 -33.94 1.84
C GLU A 329 9.80 -33.68 3.27
N GLN A 330 8.93 -33.43 4.25
CA GLN A 330 9.38 -33.13 5.62
C GLN A 330 9.94 -34.38 6.33
N PRO A 331 11.20 -34.34 6.82
CA PRO A 331 11.78 -35.44 7.57
C PRO A 331 10.97 -35.76 8.84
N GLY A 332 10.65 -37.03 9.03
CA GLY A 332 9.87 -37.50 10.18
C GLY A 332 8.39 -37.07 10.16
N LEU A 333 7.81 -36.82 8.98
CA LEU A 333 6.42 -36.43 8.83
C LEU A 333 5.48 -37.40 9.60
N PRO A 334 4.57 -36.90 10.46
CA PRO A 334 3.64 -37.73 11.19
C PRO A 334 2.69 -38.48 10.25
N LYS A 335 2.44 -39.78 10.52
CA LYS A 335 1.57 -40.63 9.69
C LYS A 335 0.19 -40.00 9.44
N ALA A 336 -0.44 -39.44 10.48
CA ALA A 336 -1.75 -38.79 10.37
C ALA A 336 -1.75 -37.60 9.39
N VAL A 337 -0.61 -36.93 9.19
CA VAL A 337 -0.47 -35.86 8.19
C VAL A 337 -0.15 -36.47 6.82
N ALA A 338 0.74 -37.47 6.76
CA ALA A 338 1.12 -38.17 5.53
C ALA A 338 -0.10 -38.76 4.80
N ASP A 339 -1.04 -39.32 5.55
CA ASP A 339 -2.27 -39.93 5.02
C ASP A 339 -3.20 -38.89 4.37
N LEU A 340 -3.09 -37.60 4.72
CA LEU A 340 -3.88 -36.50 4.13
C LEU A 340 -3.27 -35.89 2.86
N VAL A 341 -1.96 -36.04 2.64
CA VAL A 341 -1.21 -35.39 1.55
C VAL A 341 -0.90 -36.34 0.39
N THR A 342 -1.84 -37.21 0.03
CA THR A 342 -1.66 -38.28 -0.97
C THR A 342 -1.94 -37.84 -2.42
N GLY A 343 -2.78 -36.82 -2.63
CA GLY A 343 -3.07 -36.24 -3.96
C GLY A 343 -2.27 -34.98 -4.26
N ASP A 344 -2.31 -34.51 -5.52
CA ASP A 344 -1.58 -33.31 -5.96
C ASP A 344 -2.40 -32.01 -5.84
N ARG A 345 -3.73 -32.09 -5.66
CA ARG A 345 -4.62 -30.94 -5.42
C ARG A 345 -5.60 -31.23 -4.29
N MET A 346 -5.88 -30.22 -3.47
CA MET A 346 -6.74 -30.33 -2.29
C MET A 346 -7.99 -29.45 -2.42
N THR A 347 -9.10 -29.91 -1.83
CA THR A 347 -10.24 -29.05 -1.56
C THR A 347 -9.91 -28.10 -0.39
N PRO A 348 -10.65 -26.99 -0.22
CA PRO A 348 -10.50 -26.10 0.95
C PRO A 348 -10.54 -26.82 2.30
N GLU A 349 -11.43 -27.80 2.46
CA GLU A 349 -11.60 -28.59 3.68
C GLU A 349 -10.38 -29.50 3.92
N ALA A 350 -9.92 -30.18 2.87
CA ALA A 350 -8.73 -31.04 2.97
C ALA A 350 -7.46 -30.24 3.30
N GLU A 351 -7.33 -29.01 2.78
CA GLU A 351 -6.24 -28.10 3.16
C GLU A 351 -6.32 -27.71 4.64
N ALA A 352 -7.53 -27.42 5.15
CA ALA A 352 -7.76 -27.11 6.56
C ALA A 352 -7.41 -28.29 7.48
N ASP A 353 -7.81 -29.51 7.10
CA ASP A 353 -7.54 -30.75 7.85
C ASP A 353 -6.03 -31.00 8.01
N VAL A 354 -5.21 -30.65 7.01
CA VAL A 354 -3.75 -30.74 7.11
C VAL A 354 -3.19 -29.82 8.19
N TYR A 355 -3.67 -28.58 8.29
CA TYR A 355 -3.24 -27.65 9.34
C TYR A 355 -3.61 -28.16 10.73
N ASP A 356 -4.81 -28.71 10.88
CA ASP A 356 -5.28 -29.26 12.15
C ASP A 356 -4.54 -30.56 12.52
N ALA A 357 -4.22 -31.41 11.55
CA ALA A 357 -3.40 -32.61 11.76
C ALA A 357 -1.97 -32.26 12.19
N LEU A 358 -1.34 -31.24 11.57
CA LEU A 358 -0.03 -30.71 11.98
C LEU A 358 -0.08 -30.15 13.41
N ARG A 359 -1.14 -29.39 13.73
CA ARG A 359 -1.37 -28.87 15.09
C ARG A 359 -1.52 -29.99 16.10
N ALA A 360 -2.27 -31.03 15.78
CA ALA A 360 -2.47 -32.19 16.65
C ALA A 360 -1.16 -32.99 16.84
N ALA A 361 -0.38 -33.16 15.77
CA ALA A 361 0.90 -33.86 15.82
C ALA A 361 1.96 -33.12 16.65
N GLY A 362 1.90 -31.78 16.71
CA GLY A 362 2.83 -30.96 17.48
C GLY A 362 2.61 -30.96 19.00
N LYS A 363 1.61 -31.69 19.51
CA LYS A 363 1.37 -31.83 20.97
C LYS A 363 2.62 -32.40 21.66
N PRO A 364 2.97 -31.94 22.88
CA PRO A 364 4.21 -32.35 23.57
C PRO A 364 4.37 -33.87 23.80
N SER A 365 3.26 -34.60 23.87
CA SER A 365 3.25 -36.06 24.00
C SER A 365 3.66 -36.79 22.72
N LEU A 366 3.56 -36.14 21.57
CA LEU A 366 3.77 -36.71 20.24
C LEU A 366 4.98 -36.12 19.52
N ASP A 367 5.26 -34.82 19.69
CA ASP A 367 6.39 -34.14 19.07
C ASP A 367 7.42 -33.67 20.09
N ARG A 368 8.67 -33.92 19.72
CA ARG A 368 9.87 -33.60 20.49
C ARG A 368 10.82 -32.68 19.72
N GLY A 369 10.50 -32.35 18.47
CA GLY A 369 11.30 -31.48 17.62
C GLY A 369 11.11 -29.99 17.95
N GLU A 370 12.06 -29.18 17.50
CA GLU A 370 12.10 -27.74 17.69
C GLU A 370 12.44 -27.06 16.35
N PRO A 371 11.56 -26.21 15.78
CA PRO A 371 10.21 -25.90 16.23
C PRO A 371 9.26 -27.08 16.03
N SER A 372 8.08 -27.06 16.66
CA SER A 372 7.12 -28.16 16.61
C SER A 372 6.35 -28.27 15.29
N TRP A 373 5.69 -29.40 15.05
CA TRP A 373 4.75 -29.55 13.92
C TRP A 373 3.58 -28.55 13.97
N THR A 374 3.17 -28.11 15.17
CA THR A 374 2.20 -27.02 15.32
C THR A 374 2.72 -25.73 14.69
N ALA A 375 3.99 -25.41 14.90
CA ALA A 375 4.61 -24.23 14.30
C ALA A 375 4.68 -24.32 12.76
N LEU A 376 4.90 -25.51 12.19
CA LEU A 376 4.82 -25.69 10.73
C LEU A 376 3.41 -25.45 10.20
N GLY A 377 2.39 -26.01 10.87
CA GLY A 377 0.99 -25.80 10.50
C GLY A 377 0.62 -24.32 10.52
N SER A 378 1.01 -23.59 11.57
CA SER A 378 0.81 -22.14 11.66
C SER A 378 1.55 -21.37 10.56
N LEU A 379 2.82 -21.71 10.31
CA LEU A 379 3.63 -21.06 9.28
C LEU A 379 3.04 -21.21 7.88
N LEU A 380 2.59 -22.41 7.50
CA LEU A 380 1.96 -22.64 6.20
C LEU A 380 0.61 -21.91 6.08
N ARG A 381 -0.16 -21.88 7.18
CA ARG A 381 -1.45 -21.18 7.24
C ARG A 381 -1.29 -19.66 7.16
N ASP A 382 -0.22 -19.10 7.72
CA ASP A 382 0.14 -17.68 7.58
C ASP A 382 0.49 -17.29 6.13
N VAL A 383 1.14 -18.20 5.38
CA VAL A 383 1.33 -17.99 3.92
C VAL A 383 -0.04 -17.87 3.25
N ARG A 384 -0.94 -18.81 3.54
CA ARG A 384 -2.28 -18.82 2.97
C ARG A 384 -3.11 -17.59 3.32
N LEU A 385 -3.03 -17.12 4.57
CA LEU A 385 -3.66 -15.85 5.00
C LEU A 385 -3.17 -14.68 4.14
N SER A 386 -1.85 -14.57 3.96
CA SER A 386 -1.25 -13.43 3.25
C SER A 386 -1.70 -13.39 1.78
N LEU A 387 -1.73 -14.55 1.12
CA LEU A 387 -2.23 -14.70 -0.24
C LEU A 387 -3.73 -14.37 -0.34
N ALA A 388 -4.55 -14.92 0.57
CA ALA A 388 -5.99 -14.66 0.62
C ALA A 388 -6.29 -13.17 0.83
N TRP A 389 -5.58 -12.51 1.76
CA TRP A 389 -5.68 -11.08 2.00
C TRP A 389 -5.41 -10.27 0.74
N GLN A 390 -4.27 -10.52 0.06
CA GLN A 390 -3.91 -9.76 -1.14
C GLN A 390 -4.95 -9.93 -2.24
N ARG A 391 -5.46 -11.16 -2.45
CA ARG A 391 -6.47 -11.43 -3.48
C ARG A 391 -7.81 -10.77 -3.15
N LEU A 392 -8.30 -10.89 -1.92
CA LEU A 392 -9.57 -10.29 -1.51
C LEU A 392 -9.51 -8.76 -1.52
N TYR A 393 -8.42 -8.18 -1.03
CA TYR A 393 -8.20 -6.74 -1.10
C TYR A 393 -8.17 -6.26 -2.55
N PHE A 394 -7.44 -6.95 -3.43
CA PHE A 394 -7.38 -6.61 -4.85
C PHE A 394 -8.77 -6.68 -5.52
N MET A 395 -9.54 -7.74 -5.25
CA MET A 395 -10.90 -7.87 -5.77
C MET A 395 -11.83 -6.76 -5.28
N ALA A 396 -11.82 -6.46 -3.97
CA ALA A 396 -12.71 -5.47 -3.38
C ALA A 396 -12.33 -4.03 -3.76
N ASP A 397 -11.04 -3.70 -3.71
CA ASP A 397 -10.56 -2.31 -3.78
C ASP A 397 -10.07 -1.92 -5.19
N ARG A 398 -9.54 -2.86 -5.97
CA ARG A 398 -8.99 -2.58 -7.32
C ARG A 398 -9.95 -2.96 -8.44
N LEU A 399 -10.62 -4.11 -8.32
CA LEU A 399 -11.62 -4.54 -9.32
C LEU A 399 -13.04 -4.09 -8.99
N ALA A 400 -13.32 -3.72 -7.73
CA ALA A 400 -14.66 -3.41 -7.23
C ALA A 400 -15.68 -4.52 -7.52
N VAL A 401 -15.27 -5.78 -7.39
CA VAL A 401 -16.14 -6.96 -7.58
C VAL A 401 -16.55 -7.58 -6.25
N PRO A 402 -17.71 -8.28 -6.18
CA PRO A 402 -18.13 -8.99 -4.98
C PRO A 402 -17.06 -10.00 -4.49
N THR A 403 -16.80 -9.99 -3.19
CA THR A 403 -15.77 -10.84 -2.56
C THR A 403 -16.33 -11.89 -1.61
N ALA A 404 -17.63 -11.85 -1.30
CA ALA A 404 -18.21 -12.66 -0.23
C ALA A 404 -18.05 -14.17 -0.42
N ASP A 405 -18.20 -14.70 -1.65
CA ASP A 405 -18.02 -16.13 -1.93
C ASP A 405 -16.56 -16.56 -1.79
N ALA A 406 -15.63 -15.79 -2.37
CA ALA A 406 -14.20 -16.06 -2.25
C ALA A 406 -13.77 -15.98 -0.78
N ALA A 407 -14.25 -14.99 -0.03
CA ALA A 407 -13.96 -14.83 1.40
C ALA A 407 -14.48 -16.01 2.22
N ARG A 408 -15.67 -16.55 1.91
CA ARG A 408 -16.20 -17.77 2.56
C ARG A 408 -15.34 -19.00 2.29
N GLN A 409 -14.84 -19.17 1.07
CA GLN A 409 -13.91 -20.28 0.77
C GLN A 409 -12.61 -20.16 1.55
N TYR A 410 -12.00 -18.97 1.60
CA TYR A 410 -10.81 -18.75 2.42
C TYR A 410 -11.09 -18.91 3.92
N ALA A 411 -12.30 -18.59 4.39
CA ALA A 411 -12.68 -18.78 5.77
C ALA A 411 -12.67 -20.25 6.21
N VAL A 412 -13.03 -21.18 5.32
CA VAL A 412 -12.92 -22.63 5.58
C VAL A 412 -11.45 -23.01 5.79
N ILE A 413 -10.59 -22.60 4.86
CA ILE A 413 -9.14 -22.91 4.91
C ILE A 413 -8.48 -22.31 6.17
N LEU A 414 -8.89 -21.09 6.55
CA LEU A 414 -8.29 -20.31 7.62
C LEU A 414 -9.04 -20.42 8.96
N ALA A 415 -9.97 -21.37 9.09
CA ALA A 415 -10.75 -21.60 10.31
C ALA A 415 -9.89 -21.70 11.59
N GLY A 416 -10.04 -20.76 12.52
CA GLY A 416 -9.25 -20.70 13.76
C GLY A 416 -7.92 -19.95 13.65
N HIS A 417 -7.65 -19.30 12.51
CA HIS A 417 -6.54 -18.36 12.39
C HIS A 417 -6.78 -17.08 13.23
N PRO A 418 -5.77 -16.54 13.94
CA PRO A 418 -5.96 -15.31 14.74
C PRO A 418 -6.44 -14.08 13.96
N PHE A 419 -6.15 -14.04 12.65
CA PHE A 419 -6.55 -12.96 11.74
C PHE A 419 -7.79 -13.31 10.89
N MET A 420 -8.55 -14.34 11.26
CA MET A 420 -9.82 -14.68 10.59
C MET A 420 -10.77 -13.48 10.45
N PRO A 421 -10.92 -12.57 11.45
CA PRO A 421 -11.80 -11.41 11.30
C PRO A 421 -11.47 -10.50 10.11
N VAL A 422 -10.21 -10.48 9.66
CA VAL A 422 -9.79 -9.71 8.48
C VAL A 422 -10.42 -10.31 7.21
N ILE A 423 -10.38 -11.62 7.07
CA ILE A 423 -10.97 -12.34 5.93
C ILE A 423 -12.50 -12.27 5.99
N GLU A 424 -13.10 -12.42 7.17
CA GLU A 424 -14.54 -12.27 7.36
C GLU A 424 -15.04 -10.86 7.05
N SER A 425 -14.21 -9.82 7.21
CA SER A 425 -14.59 -8.46 6.85
C SER A 425 -14.97 -8.30 5.36
N PHE A 426 -14.49 -9.19 4.49
CA PHE A 426 -14.85 -9.23 3.06
C PHE A 426 -16.18 -9.94 2.78
N THR A 427 -16.79 -10.58 3.77
CA THR A 427 -18.14 -11.16 3.64
C THR A 427 -19.25 -10.12 3.84
N VAL A 428 -18.88 -8.93 4.32
CA VAL A 428 -19.77 -7.81 4.59
C VAL A 428 -19.52 -6.71 3.57
N ASP A 429 -20.58 -6.15 3.00
CA ASP A 429 -20.48 -4.96 2.15
C ASP A 429 -20.27 -3.72 3.03
N ARG A 430 -19.07 -3.14 2.99
CA ARG A 430 -18.67 -1.98 3.81
C ARG A 430 -19.51 -0.72 3.61
N HIS A 431 -20.21 -0.61 2.47
CA HIS A 431 -21.07 0.54 2.18
C HIS A 431 -22.50 0.31 2.65
N ARG A 432 -23.00 -0.94 2.56
CA ARG A 432 -24.36 -1.31 3.02
C ARG A 432 -24.45 -1.60 4.51
N ASP A 433 -23.40 -2.19 5.10
CA ASP A 433 -23.31 -2.50 6.52
C ASP A 433 -21.95 -2.04 7.11
N PRO A 434 -21.75 -0.71 7.26
CA PRO A 434 -20.53 -0.17 7.84
C PRO A 434 -20.32 -0.60 9.31
N ALA A 435 -21.40 -0.86 10.06
CA ALA A 435 -21.31 -1.27 11.46
C ALA A 435 -20.81 -2.72 11.59
N GLY A 436 -21.36 -3.65 10.81
CA GLY A 436 -20.89 -5.03 10.76
C GLY A 436 -19.47 -5.12 10.23
N PHE A 437 -19.13 -4.35 9.19
CA PHE A 437 -17.77 -4.25 8.68
C PHE A 437 -16.78 -3.79 9.76
N LYS A 438 -17.11 -2.72 10.47
CA LYS A 438 -16.30 -2.20 11.58
C LYS A 438 -16.15 -3.20 12.73
N SER A 439 -17.24 -3.86 13.12
CA SER A 439 -17.24 -4.84 14.21
C SER A 439 -16.29 -6.01 13.95
N LYS A 440 -16.17 -6.48 12.70
CA LYS A 440 -15.17 -7.48 12.32
C LYS A 440 -13.74 -6.99 12.59
N LEU A 441 -13.41 -5.76 12.15
CA LEU A 441 -12.07 -5.21 12.32
C LEU A 441 -11.72 -4.88 13.79
N GLU A 442 -12.69 -4.56 14.64
CA GLU A 442 -12.46 -4.32 16.08
C GLU A 442 -11.89 -5.54 16.81
N THR A 443 -12.15 -6.75 16.30
CA THR A 443 -11.66 -8.01 16.91
C THR A 443 -10.28 -8.45 16.42
N VAL A 444 -9.66 -7.70 15.51
CA VAL A 444 -8.32 -8.01 14.99
C VAL A 444 -7.26 -7.81 16.08
N PRO A 445 -6.30 -8.73 16.26
CA PRO A 445 -5.23 -8.58 17.24
C PRO A 445 -4.15 -7.58 16.76
N TYR A 446 -4.46 -6.29 16.86
CA TYR A 446 -3.60 -5.17 16.40
C TYR A 446 -2.19 -5.16 17.01
N GLN A 447 -1.95 -5.80 18.16
CA GLN A 447 -0.62 -5.93 18.77
C GLN A 447 0.38 -6.76 17.94
N ASN A 448 -0.12 -7.51 16.94
CA ASN A 448 0.68 -8.30 16.01
C ASN A 448 0.69 -7.72 14.59
N ILE A 449 0.01 -6.59 14.36
CA ILE A 449 -0.04 -5.94 13.04
C ILE A 449 1.04 -4.87 12.92
N ASP A 450 1.76 -4.88 11.80
CA ASP A 450 2.75 -3.89 11.42
C ASP A 450 2.76 -3.64 9.90
N THR A 451 3.80 -2.98 9.40
CA THR A 451 4.08 -2.70 7.98
C THR A 451 3.91 -3.88 7.03
N ARG A 452 4.10 -5.12 7.48
CA ARG A 452 3.91 -6.35 6.68
C ARG A 452 2.46 -6.55 6.24
N SER A 453 1.50 -6.01 6.99
CA SER A 453 0.08 -6.03 6.63
C SER A 453 -0.29 -5.13 5.44
N GLY A 454 0.68 -4.36 4.93
CA GLY A 454 0.55 -3.57 3.70
C GLY A 454 -0.67 -2.64 3.73
N TRP A 455 -1.59 -2.85 2.79
CA TRP A 455 -2.79 -2.03 2.60
C TRP A 455 -3.87 -2.22 3.68
N PHE A 456 -3.65 -3.07 4.69
CA PHE A 456 -4.61 -3.25 5.79
C PHE A 456 -4.92 -1.95 6.54
N SER A 457 -3.93 -1.05 6.67
CA SER A 457 -4.16 0.25 7.29
C SER A 457 -5.12 1.14 6.48
N VAL A 458 -5.16 0.98 5.15
CA VAL A 458 -6.14 1.66 4.27
C VAL A 458 -7.52 1.02 4.41
N TRP A 459 -7.57 -0.31 4.51
CA TRP A 459 -8.81 -1.03 4.79
C TRP A 459 -9.45 -0.60 6.14
N CYS A 460 -8.62 -0.41 7.17
CA CYS A 460 -9.05 0.15 8.45
C CYS A 460 -9.61 1.57 8.33
N ASN A 461 -9.03 2.42 7.48
CA ASN A 461 -9.54 3.79 7.26
C ASN A 461 -10.96 3.78 6.68
N SER A 462 -11.33 2.74 5.91
CA SER A 462 -12.70 2.59 5.40
C SER A 462 -13.71 2.26 6.50
N ALA A 463 -13.29 1.64 7.61
CA ALA A 463 -14.15 1.30 8.75
C ALA A 463 -14.19 2.38 9.83
N ASP A 464 -13.11 3.15 9.96
CA ASP A 464 -12.92 4.14 11.01
C ASP A 464 -12.40 5.47 10.45
N PRO A 465 -13.31 6.43 10.20
CA PRO A 465 -12.96 7.76 9.72
C PRO A 465 -12.08 8.57 10.69
N THR A 466 -11.97 8.17 11.96
CA THR A 466 -11.10 8.83 12.94
C THR A 466 -9.63 8.39 12.82
N HIS A 467 -9.34 7.43 11.94
CA HIS A 467 -8.02 6.82 11.71
C HIS A 467 -7.41 6.10 12.92
N ARG A 468 -8.13 5.94 14.04
CA ARG A 468 -7.62 5.26 15.25
C ARG A 468 -7.22 3.82 14.97
N MET A 469 -8.02 3.08 14.20
CA MET A 469 -7.68 1.70 13.80
C MET A 469 -6.41 1.63 12.95
N SER A 470 -6.23 2.55 11.99
CA SER A 470 -5.03 2.55 11.14
C SER A 470 -3.79 3.07 11.87
N GLU A 471 -3.96 3.91 12.89
CA GLU A 471 -2.87 4.25 13.80
C GLU A 471 -2.44 3.03 14.61
N MET A 472 -3.38 2.29 15.20
CA MET A 472 -3.07 1.07 15.96
C MET A 472 -2.32 0.04 15.10
N SER A 473 -2.71 -0.14 13.84
CA SER A 473 -2.06 -1.06 12.91
C SER A 473 -0.61 -0.67 12.55
N ARG A 474 -0.18 0.56 12.84
CA ARG A 474 1.18 1.06 12.54
C ARG A 474 2.07 1.13 13.78
N ARG A 475 1.55 0.87 14.99
CA ARG A 475 2.30 1.04 16.25
C ARG A 475 3.43 0.03 16.44
N GLN A 476 3.33 -1.15 15.82
CA GLN A 476 4.30 -2.24 16.00
C GLN A 476 5.40 -2.27 14.94
N ASN A 477 5.49 -1.25 14.08
CA ASN A 477 6.44 -1.22 12.97
C ASN A 477 7.89 -1.46 13.45
N GLY A 478 8.54 -2.39 12.77
CA GLY A 478 9.96 -2.68 12.94
C GLY A 478 10.85 -1.57 12.41
N TRP A 479 12.13 -1.66 12.74
CA TRP A 479 13.17 -0.70 12.38
C TRP A 479 14.31 -1.38 11.62
N ALA A 480 14.09 -2.59 11.10
CA ALA A 480 15.04 -3.21 10.18
C ALA A 480 14.93 -2.57 8.79
N TYR A 481 15.94 -2.78 7.96
CA TYR A 481 15.99 -2.29 6.58
C TYR A 481 14.68 -2.57 5.82
N GLN A 482 14.16 -3.81 5.85
CA GLN A 482 12.97 -4.17 5.09
C GLN A 482 11.67 -3.56 5.62
N ASP A 483 11.54 -3.40 6.94
CA ASP A 483 10.37 -2.74 7.52
C ASP A 483 10.32 -1.26 7.09
N LEU A 484 11.47 -0.58 7.14
CA LEU A 484 11.60 0.81 6.71
C LEU A 484 11.41 0.97 5.20
N ALA A 485 11.98 0.07 4.40
CA ALA A 485 11.81 0.06 2.94
C ALA A 485 10.33 -0.10 2.55
N ARG A 486 9.62 -1.06 3.15
CA ARG A 486 8.17 -1.25 2.96
C ARG A 486 7.36 -0.04 3.41
N TRP A 487 7.77 0.61 4.50
CA TRP A 487 7.09 1.80 4.97
C TRP A 487 7.25 2.98 4.01
N LEU A 488 8.45 3.15 3.44
CA LEU A 488 8.69 4.15 2.39
C LEU A 488 7.89 3.83 1.12
N TYR A 489 7.77 2.55 0.74
CA TYR A 489 6.90 2.12 -0.35
C TYR A 489 5.42 2.50 -0.09
N ALA A 490 4.91 2.19 1.10
CA ALA A 490 3.50 2.46 1.46
C ALA A 490 3.17 3.96 1.63
N SER A 491 4.15 4.79 1.99
CA SER A 491 3.93 6.21 2.27
C SER A 491 3.86 7.09 1.00
N GLY A 492 4.27 6.57 -0.17
CA GLY A 492 4.24 7.32 -1.43
C GLY A 492 5.07 8.62 -1.39
N ASP A 493 4.68 9.61 -2.21
CA ASP A 493 5.33 10.92 -2.36
C ASP A 493 5.04 11.94 -1.23
N GLN A 494 4.72 11.49 -0.01
CA GLN A 494 4.50 12.41 1.12
C GLN A 494 5.81 12.88 1.77
N ASP A 495 6.22 14.12 1.48
CA ASP A 495 7.52 14.72 1.85
C ASP A 495 7.84 14.70 3.36
N ASN A 496 6.84 14.91 4.23
CA ASN A 496 7.03 14.98 5.68
C ASN A 496 7.49 13.66 6.31
N PHE A 497 7.15 12.52 5.70
CA PHE A 497 7.52 11.20 6.21
C PHE A 497 8.89 10.76 5.72
N ARG A 498 9.27 11.15 4.50
CA ARG A 498 10.55 10.79 3.89
C ARG A 498 11.75 11.42 4.58
N SER A 499 11.66 12.72 4.88
CA SER A 499 12.74 13.47 5.55
C SER A 499 13.14 12.85 6.88
N ARG A 500 12.20 12.31 7.65
CA ARG A 500 12.49 11.67 8.94
C ARG A 500 13.04 10.24 8.83
N ARG A 501 12.61 9.48 7.82
CA ARG A 501 12.92 8.04 7.72
C ARG A 501 14.12 7.73 6.86
N ALA A 502 14.39 8.51 5.81
CA ALA A 502 15.55 8.27 4.95
C ALA A 502 16.88 8.34 5.72
N PRO A 503 17.11 9.29 6.64
CA PRO A 503 18.32 9.29 7.48
C PRO A 503 18.40 8.07 8.40
N GLN A 504 17.27 7.60 8.92
CA GLN A 504 17.22 6.38 9.75
C GLN A 504 17.61 5.15 8.91
N LEU A 505 17.04 5.02 7.71
CA LEU A 505 17.39 3.96 6.77
C LEU A 505 18.88 3.99 6.41
N GLY A 506 19.44 5.18 6.16
CA GLY A 506 20.86 5.36 5.87
C GLY A 506 21.79 4.98 7.04
N ARG A 507 21.34 5.12 8.30
CA ARG A 507 22.11 4.65 9.47
C ARG A 507 22.10 3.12 9.61
N ILE A 508 21.00 2.47 9.23
CA ILE A 508 20.84 1.01 9.32
C ILE A 508 21.45 0.31 8.09
N SER A 509 21.40 0.95 6.93
CA SER A 509 21.88 0.46 5.65
C SER A 509 22.59 1.59 4.87
N PRO A 510 23.88 1.85 5.15
CA PRO A 510 24.63 2.98 4.58
C PRO A 510 24.85 2.91 3.06
N HIS A 511 24.67 1.72 2.48
CA HIS A 511 24.78 1.49 1.05
C HIS A 511 23.42 1.30 0.37
N SER A 512 22.31 1.63 1.05
CA SER A 512 20.97 1.50 0.46
C SER A 512 20.76 2.49 -0.71
N PRO A 513 20.34 1.99 -1.90
CA PRO A 513 19.90 2.86 -2.99
C PRO A 513 18.64 3.64 -2.59
N ILE A 514 17.71 3.02 -1.85
CA ILE A 514 16.49 3.69 -1.33
C ILE A 514 16.85 4.91 -0.48
N ALA A 515 17.73 4.75 0.52
CA ALA A 515 18.13 5.88 1.37
C ALA A 515 18.80 6.99 0.55
N SER A 516 19.68 6.62 -0.39
CA SER A 516 20.43 7.56 -1.22
C SER A 516 19.54 8.31 -2.21
N GLY A 517 18.60 7.62 -2.86
CA GLY A 517 17.63 8.24 -3.77
C GLY A 517 16.67 9.17 -3.04
N MET A 518 16.21 8.80 -1.84
CA MET A 518 15.36 9.68 -1.02
C MET A 518 16.10 10.95 -0.59
N LEU A 519 17.38 10.83 -0.22
CA LEU A 519 18.24 11.98 0.04
C LEU A 519 18.41 12.85 -1.22
N ALA A 520 18.59 12.23 -2.39
CA ALA A 520 18.75 12.95 -3.66
C ALA A 520 17.51 13.77 -4.05
N SER A 521 16.30 13.27 -3.78
CA SER A 521 15.05 13.98 -4.11
C SER A 521 14.66 15.06 -3.12
N PHE A 522 15.29 15.14 -1.94
CA PHE A 522 14.89 16.10 -0.91
C PHE A 522 15.17 17.54 -1.35
N VAL A 523 14.14 18.38 -1.34
CA VAL A 523 14.24 19.84 -1.51
C VAL A 523 14.02 20.46 -0.13
N ALA A 524 14.96 21.29 0.32
CA ALA A 524 14.93 21.82 1.68
C ALA A 524 13.67 22.68 1.91
N THR A 525 12.84 22.28 2.86
CA THR A 525 11.64 23.02 3.33
C THR A 525 11.76 23.47 4.79
N GLY A 526 12.94 23.32 5.42
CA GLY A 526 13.17 23.56 6.84
C GLY A 526 14.65 23.51 7.27
N THR A 527 14.94 22.99 8.47
CA THR A 527 16.26 23.04 9.13
C THR A 527 17.29 21.99 8.66
N GLU A 528 16.91 21.03 7.82
CA GLU A 528 17.85 20.03 7.28
C GLU A 528 18.37 20.45 5.90
N PRO A 529 19.69 20.43 5.66
CA PRO A 529 20.26 20.80 4.37
C PRO A 529 19.93 19.72 3.30
N ALA A 530 19.57 20.17 2.11
CA ALA A 530 19.45 19.29 0.94
C ALA A 530 20.85 18.83 0.47
N ALA A 531 20.89 17.70 -0.26
CA ALA A 531 22.12 17.24 -0.90
C ALA A 531 22.63 18.28 -1.91
N ASP A 532 23.91 18.62 -1.83
CA ASP A 532 24.56 19.50 -2.80
C ASP A 532 24.91 18.77 -4.11
N ALA A 533 25.39 19.51 -5.11
CA ALA A 533 25.73 18.96 -6.42
C ALA A 533 26.81 17.86 -6.36
N ALA A 534 27.78 17.97 -5.44
CA ALA A 534 28.83 16.96 -5.28
C ALA A 534 28.25 15.67 -4.73
N LYS A 535 27.34 15.76 -3.75
CA LYS A 535 26.66 14.60 -3.18
C LYS A 535 25.73 13.92 -4.18
N LEU A 536 25.00 14.69 -4.99
CA LEU A 536 24.17 14.13 -6.07
C LEU A 536 25.01 13.35 -7.09
N ALA A 537 26.17 13.87 -7.49
CA ALA A 537 27.09 13.20 -8.41
C ALA A 537 27.68 11.91 -7.79
N GLU A 538 28.01 11.91 -6.49
CA GLU A 538 28.43 10.72 -5.76
C GLU A 538 27.35 9.63 -5.78
N ILE A 539 26.09 10.01 -5.53
CA ILE A 539 24.95 9.10 -5.54
C ILE A 539 24.74 8.51 -6.94
N GLU A 540 24.75 9.33 -8.00
CA GLU A 540 24.61 8.87 -9.39
C GLU A 540 25.72 7.87 -9.76
N LYS A 541 26.97 8.16 -9.37
CA LYS A 541 28.12 7.27 -9.62
C LYS A 541 28.02 5.95 -8.86
N LYS A 542 27.52 5.97 -7.62
CA LYS A 542 27.42 4.78 -6.77
C LYS A 542 26.27 3.87 -7.20
N PHE A 543 25.17 4.43 -7.70
CA PHE A 543 23.97 3.67 -8.08
C PHE A 543 23.52 3.97 -9.52
N PRO A 544 24.37 3.71 -10.53
CA PRO A 544 24.05 3.99 -11.94
C PRO A 544 22.95 3.07 -12.50
N ASP A 545 22.70 1.95 -11.82
CA ASP A 545 21.77 0.89 -12.24
C ASP A 545 20.53 0.79 -11.35
N SER A 546 20.34 1.71 -10.39
CA SER A 546 19.09 1.80 -9.62
C SER A 546 18.10 2.71 -10.37
N ALA A 547 17.02 2.11 -10.87
CA ALA A 547 15.95 2.84 -11.55
C ALA A 547 15.33 3.91 -10.63
N MET A 548 15.12 3.58 -9.35
CA MET A 548 14.60 4.53 -8.37
C MET A 548 15.56 5.71 -8.17
N VAL A 549 16.86 5.47 -7.99
CA VAL A 549 17.85 6.56 -7.83
C VAL A 549 17.86 7.46 -9.07
N GLN A 550 17.86 6.89 -10.27
CA GLN A 550 17.83 7.66 -11.52
C GLN A 550 16.59 8.53 -11.62
N ARG A 551 15.41 8.00 -11.28
CA ARG A 551 14.19 8.82 -11.18
C ARG A 551 14.35 9.95 -10.17
N ARG A 552 14.82 9.68 -8.96
CA ARG A 552 14.93 10.69 -7.89
C ARG A 552 15.90 11.82 -8.24
N LEU A 553 17.03 11.48 -8.86
CA LEU A 553 17.95 12.45 -9.43
C LEU A 553 17.27 13.28 -10.52
N ALA A 554 16.52 12.65 -11.42
CA ALA A 554 15.81 13.36 -12.48
C ALA A 554 14.80 14.38 -11.93
N GLN A 555 14.02 14.00 -10.91
CA GLN A 555 13.08 14.89 -10.21
C GLN A 555 13.82 16.07 -9.56
N ARG A 556 14.97 15.80 -8.91
CA ARG A 556 15.80 16.84 -8.29
C ARG A 556 16.35 17.82 -9.33
N HIS A 557 16.93 17.31 -10.41
CA HIS A 557 17.44 18.13 -11.50
C HIS A 557 16.34 18.98 -12.14
N GLN A 558 15.15 18.42 -12.33
CA GLN A 558 14.01 19.15 -12.85
C GLN A 558 13.56 20.28 -11.90
N ALA A 559 13.53 20.03 -10.59
CA ALA A 559 13.23 21.05 -9.58
C ALA A 559 14.30 22.16 -9.52
N ASP A 560 15.57 21.81 -9.74
CA ASP A 560 16.69 22.75 -9.83
C ASP A 560 16.75 23.50 -11.18
N GLY A 561 15.85 23.23 -12.13
CA GLY A 561 15.85 23.81 -13.47
C GLY A 561 16.96 23.28 -14.40
N ARG A 562 17.67 22.22 -14.01
CA ARG A 562 18.72 21.54 -14.80
C ARG A 562 18.08 20.50 -15.72
N VAL A 563 17.45 20.96 -16.79
CA VAL A 563 16.55 20.13 -17.61
C VAL A 563 17.31 19.05 -18.40
N GLU A 564 18.54 19.31 -18.84
CA GLU A 564 19.39 18.33 -19.55
C GLU A 564 19.84 17.18 -18.64
N ASP A 565 20.19 17.49 -17.39
CA ASP A 565 20.51 16.46 -16.39
C ASP A 565 19.27 15.61 -16.09
N ALA A 566 18.10 16.25 -15.96
CA ALA A 566 16.85 15.54 -15.79
C ALA A 566 16.56 14.59 -16.96
N GLU A 567 16.72 15.05 -18.21
CA GLU A 567 16.58 14.22 -19.41
C GLU A 567 17.52 13.00 -19.36
N ARG A 568 18.80 13.20 -19.02
CA ARG A 568 19.79 12.10 -18.90
C ARG A 568 19.30 11.03 -17.92
N CYS A 569 18.91 11.45 -16.71
CA CYS A 569 18.48 10.54 -15.66
C CYS A 569 17.15 9.86 -16.00
N TYR A 570 16.16 10.56 -16.57
CA TYR A 570 14.90 9.95 -17.03
C TYR A 570 15.13 8.93 -18.15
N ARG A 571 16.02 9.22 -19.11
CA ARG A 571 16.39 8.25 -20.17
C ARG A 571 17.09 7.02 -19.59
N ARG A 572 17.88 7.17 -18.51
CA ARG A 572 18.47 6.03 -17.82
C ARG A 572 17.41 5.22 -17.08
N TRP A 573 16.46 5.87 -16.39
CA TRP A 573 15.35 5.20 -15.74
C TRP A 573 14.52 4.37 -16.73
N VAL A 574 14.12 4.94 -17.87
CA VAL A 574 13.40 4.21 -18.94
C VAL A 574 14.13 2.93 -19.37
N LYS A 575 15.47 2.95 -19.45
CA LYS A 575 16.26 1.76 -19.80
C LYS A 575 16.29 0.70 -18.69
N LEU A 576 16.18 1.10 -17.42
CA LEU A 576 16.30 0.22 -16.26
C LEU A 576 14.94 -0.36 -15.82
N SER A 577 13.87 0.43 -15.97
CA SER A 577 12.48 0.08 -15.68
C SER A 577 11.60 0.69 -16.78
N PRO A 578 11.38 -0.02 -17.91
CA PRO A 578 10.57 0.48 -19.01
C PRO A 578 9.08 0.36 -18.69
N ASP A 579 8.60 1.22 -17.79
CA ASP A 579 7.18 1.37 -17.47
C ASP A 579 6.61 2.67 -18.06
N GLY A 580 5.30 2.69 -18.29
CA GLY A 580 4.67 3.85 -18.92
C GLY A 580 4.74 5.12 -18.08
N ARG A 581 4.96 5.02 -16.76
CA ARG A 581 5.25 6.21 -15.94
C ARG A 581 6.63 6.80 -16.29
N ALA A 582 7.67 5.98 -16.39
CA ALA A 582 9.01 6.42 -16.78
C ALA A 582 9.00 7.18 -18.12
N TYR A 583 8.29 6.64 -19.12
CA TYR A 583 8.14 7.29 -20.42
C TYR A 583 7.34 8.59 -20.36
N ARG A 584 6.24 8.65 -19.60
CA ARG A 584 5.43 9.88 -19.46
C ARG A 584 6.18 10.99 -18.75
N GLU A 585 7.00 10.66 -17.75
CA GLU A 585 7.86 11.64 -17.06
C GLU A 585 8.96 12.17 -18.00
N LEU A 586 9.58 11.29 -18.81
CA LEU A 586 10.50 11.70 -19.87
C LEU A 586 9.80 12.59 -20.91
N ALA A 587 8.58 12.24 -21.32
CA ALA A 587 7.78 13.05 -22.24
C ALA A 587 7.49 14.42 -21.62
N ALA A 588 7.12 14.51 -20.34
CA ALA A 588 6.89 15.78 -19.65
C ALA A 588 8.13 16.70 -19.68
N VAL A 589 9.35 16.14 -19.64
CA VAL A 589 10.59 16.91 -19.86
C VAL A 589 10.69 17.42 -21.29
N TYR A 590 10.43 16.59 -22.30
CA TYR A 590 10.42 17.03 -23.70
C TYR A 590 9.38 18.12 -23.98
N ALA A 591 8.19 18.03 -23.37
CA ALA A 591 7.16 19.05 -23.49
C ALA A 591 7.63 20.40 -22.92
N LYS A 592 8.29 20.42 -21.76
CA LYS A 592 8.87 21.64 -21.17
C LYS A 592 9.97 22.25 -22.04
N LEU A 593 10.70 21.43 -22.78
CA LEU A 593 11.73 21.86 -23.73
C LEU A 593 11.18 22.26 -25.11
N GLY A 594 9.86 22.18 -25.32
CA GLY A 594 9.23 22.44 -26.62
C GLY A 594 9.57 21.41 -27.69
N ARG A 595 10.08 20.22 -27.31
CA ARG A 595 10.50 19.16 -28.24
C ARG A 595 9.35 18.19 -28.51
N GLU A 596 8.35 18.67 -29.25
CA GLU A 596 7.08 17.97 -29.51
C GLU A 596 7.28 16.57 -30.14
N ASP A 597 8.18 16.43 -31.12
CA ASP A 597 8.45 15.13 -31.77
C ASP A 597 9.01 14.10 -30.79
N GLN A 598 9.89 14.52 -29.88
CA GLN A 598 10.46 13.64 -28.86
C GLN A 598 9.43 13.29 -27.79
N TRP A 599 8.59 14.26 -27.39
CA TRP A 599 7.45 14.02 -26.50
C TRP A 599 6.53 12.93 -27.06
N LYS A 600 6.11 13.08 -28.32
CA LYS A 600 5.23 12.12 -28.99
C LYS A 600 5.89 10.75 -29.10
N LYS A 601 7.14 10.71 -29.57
CA LYS A 601 7.90 9.47 -29.71
C LYS A 601 8.04 8.74 -28.37
N ALA A 602 8.33 9.44 -27.28
CA ALA A 602 8.44 8.81 -25.96
C ALA A 602 7.13 8.15 -25.52
N LEU A 603 5.99 8.82 -25.77
CA LEU A 603 4.67 8.26 -25.50
C LEU A 603 4.36 7.05 -26.40
N GLU A 604 4.64 7.12 -27.69
CA GLU A 604 4.44 5.99 -28.62
C GLU A 604 5.36 4.80 -28.32
N ASP A 605 6.60 5.05 -27.93
CA ASP A 605 7.54 4.01 -27.49
C ASP A 605 7.02 3.33 -26.22
N SER A 606 6.38 4.07 -25.29
CA SER A 606 5.76 3.48 -24.10
C SER A 606 4.66 2.47 -24.42
N LEU A 607 3.93 2.64 -25.52
CA LEU A 607 2.86 1.72 -25.93
C LEU A 607 3.38 0.39 -26.49
N LYS A 608 4.69 0.29 -26.76
CA LYS A 608 5.35 -0.93 -27.24
C LYS A 608 5.84 -1.83 -26.11
N GLU A 609 5.93 -1.28 -24.90
CA GLU A 609 6.34 -2.01 -23.71
C GLU A 609 5.18 -2.80 -23.11
N GLU A 610 5.46 -3.60 -22.09
CA GLU A 610 4.43 -4.31 -21.34
C GLU A 610 3.61 -3.33 -20.50
N ASP A 611 2.27 -3.42 -20.55
CA ASP A 611 1.40 -2.59 -19.71
C ASP A 611 1.25 -3.22 -18.31
N PHE A 612 1.91 -2.60 -17.33
CA PHE A 612 1.86 -3.05 -15.95
C PHE A 612 0.61 -2.56 -15.19
N GLY A 613 -0.30 -1.79 -15.82
CA GLY A 613 -1.46 -1.22 -15.15
C GLY A 613 -2.49 -0.61 -16.09
N LEU A 614 -2.64 0.71 -16.01
CA LEU A 614 -3.48 1.51 -16.92
C LEU A 614 -2.60 2.50 -17.69
N ASP A 615 -1.31 2.21 -17.81
CA ASP A 615 -0.33 3.15 -18.34
C ASP A 615 -0.55 3.37 -19.84
N HIS A 616 -0.86 2.31 -20.60
CA HIS A 616 -1.16 2.47 -22.03
C HIS A 616 -2.39 3.34 -22.25
N ALA A 617 -3.45 3.13 -21.47
CA ALA A 617 -4.65 3.96 -21.53
C ALA A 617 -4.33 5.42 -21.15
N GLN A 618 -3.51 5.67 -20.12
CA GLN A 618 -3.09 7.02 -19.74
C GLN A 618 -2.27 7.70 -20.84
N THR A 619 -1.30 7.00 -21.43
CA THR A 619 -0.51 7.47 -22.56
C THR A 619 -1.39 7.82 -23.76
N ARG A 620 -2.30 6.92 -24.13
CA ARG A 620 -3.26 7.13 -25.22
C ARG A 620 -4.14 8.36 -24.97
N VAL A 621 -4.61 8.59 -23.75
CA VAL A 621 -5.36 9.81 -23.41
C VAL A 621 -4.50 11.07 -23.54
N GLN A 622 -3.22 11.03 -23.19
CA GLN A 622 -2.33 12.18 -23.42
C GLN A 622 -2.16 12.49 -24.92
N LEU A 623 -1.97 11.45 -25.74
CA LEU A 623 -1.89 11.58 -27.20
C LEU A 623 -3.21 12.11 -27.79
N ALA A 624 -4.35 11.55 -27.38
CA ALA A 624 -5.67 11.99 -27.81
C ALA A 624 -5.91 13.48 -27.43
N ARG A 625 -5.67 13.86 -26.18
CA ARG A 625 -5.86 15.24 -25.71
C ARG A 625 -4.96 16.23 -26.43
N PHE A 626 -3.74 15.83 -26.78
CA PHE A 626 -2.84 16.65 -27.58
C PHE A 626 -3.43 16.96 -28.97
N TYR A 627 -3.93 15.94 -29.68
CA TYR A 627 -4.56 16.16 -30.98
C TYR A 627 -5.88 16.92 -30.87
N MET A 628 -6.71 16.63 -29.86
CA MET A 628 -7.95 17.38 -29.60
C MET A 628 -7.69 18.86 -29.29
N ALA A 629 -6.62 19.19 -28.56
CA ALA A 629 -6.24 20.58 -28.31
C ALA A 629 -5.88 21.34 -29.60
N LYS A 630 -5.36 20.63 -30.62
CA LYS A 630 -5.13 21.15 -31.98
C LYS A 630 -6.37 21.07 -32.88
N LYS A 631 -7.52 20.64 -32.34
CA LYS A 631 -8.77 20.36 -33.05
C LYS A 631 -8.66 19.26 -34.11
N ASP A 632 -7.61 18.43 -34.05
CA ASP A 632 -7.44 17.27 -34.92
C ASP A 632 -8.09 16.04 -34.27
N PHE A 633 -9.42 16.07 -34.18
CA PHE A 633 -10.17 14.97 -33.56
C PHE A 633 -10.04 13.65 -34.32
N LYS A 634 -9.73 13.69 -35.63
CA LYS A 634 -9.53 12.48 -36.43
C LYS A 634 -8.27 11.73 -36.04
N GLN A 635 -7.17 12.43 -35.77
CA GLN A 635 -5.96 11.79 -35.24
C GLN A 635 -6.10 11.39 -33.76
N ALA A 636 -6.92 12.11 -33.00
CA ALA A 636 -7.19 11.78 -31.60
C ALA A 636 -7.99 10.48 -31.43
N GLU A 637 -8.95 10.24 -32.33
CA GLU A 637 -9.95 9.17 -32.26
C GLU A 637 -9.37 7.78 -31.94
N PRO A 638 -8.41 7.21 -32.71
CA PRO A 638 -7.90 5.87 -32.44
C PRO A 638 -7.28 5.75 -31.04
N TYR A 639 -6.52 6.75 -30.60
CA TYR A 639 -5.97 6.75 -29.24
C TYR A 639 -7.07 6.84 -28.19
N ALA A 640 -8.07 7.70 -28.39
CA ALA A 640 -9.15 7.90 -27.42
C ALA A 640 -10.00 6.62 -27.26
N LEU A 641 -10.40 6.00 -28.37
CA LEU A 641 -11.19 4.77 -28.38
C LEU A 641 -10.42 3.58 -27.79
N GLU A 642 -9.16 3.37 -28.18
CA GLU A 642 -8.33 2.32 -27.57
C GLU A 642 -8.11 2.56 -26.07
N ALA A 643 -8.00 3.81 -25.62
CA ALA A 643 -7.94 4.09 -24.18
C ALA A 643 -9.24 3.71 -23.48
N ALA A 644 -10.39 3.97 -24.10
CA ALA A 644 -11.72 3.69 -23.56
C ALA A 644 -11.98 2.19 -23.35
N GLU A 645 -11.25 1.29 -24.03
CA GLU A 645 -11.29 -0.16 -23.77
C GLU A 645 -10.89 -0.53 -22.34
N SER A 646 -10.12 0.33 -21.65
CA SER A 646 -9.82 0.15 -20.22
C SER A 646 -11.04 0.35 -19.31
N TYR A 647 -12.12 0.92 -19.83
CA TYR A 647 -13.31 1.37 -19.09
C TYR A 647 -12.98 2.32 -17.93
N ALA A 648 -11.79 2.94 -17.91
CA ALA A 648 -11.46 3.95 -16.92
C ALA A 648 -12.30 5.22 -17.17
N GLN A 649 -12.82 5.86 -16.11
CA GLN A 649 -13.69 7.06 -16.24
C GLN A 649 -13.06 8.12 -17.14
N TRP A 650 -11.80 8.47 -16.88
CA TRP A 650 -11.08 9.50 -17.62
C TRP A 650 -10.82 9.10 -19.09
N ALA A 651 -10.73 7.80 -19.40
CA ALA A 651 -10.55 7.30 -20.76
C ALA A 651 -11.86 7.32 -21.54
N LEU A 652 -12.95 6.84 -20.93
CA LEU A 652 -14.31 6.91 -21.48
C LEU A 652 -14.71 8.36 -21.78
N LEU A 653 -14.44 9.28 -20.85
CA LEU A 653 -14.71 10.71 -21.05
C LEU A 653 -13.85 11.31 -22.17
N CYS A 654 -12.56 10.98 -22.24
CA CYS A 654 -11.68 11.45 -23.32
C CYS A 654 -12.18 10.99 -24.70
N ALA A 655 -12.61 9.73 -24.81
CA ALA A 655 -13.22 9.20 -26.03
C ALA A 655 -14.53 9.92 -26.34
N ALA A 656 -15.43 10.06 -25.36
CA ALA A 656 -16.71 10.72 -25.57
C ALA A 656 -16.55 12.20 -25.99
N GLU A 657 -15.59 12.92 -25.42
CA GLU A 657 -15.22 14.28 -25.82
C GLU A 657 -14.67 14.33 -27.26
N CYS A 658 -13.87 13.33 -27.65
CA CYS A 658 -13.35 13.20 -29.01
C CYS A 658 -14.48 12.98 -30.03
N GLU A 659 -15.41 12.06 -29.73
CA GLU A 659 -16.58 11.78 -30.55
C GLU A 659 -17.51 13.00 -30.67
N VAL A 660 -17.70 13.77 -29.59
CA VAL A 660 -18.39 15.06 -29.63
C VAL A 660 -17.70 16.03 -30.59
N GLY A 661 -16.37 16.11 -30.56
CA GLY A 661 -15.59 16.96 -31.47
C GLY A 661 -15.65 16.52 -32.94
N LEU A 662 -15.94 15.24 -33.21
CA LEU A 662 -16.19 14.68 -34.54
C LEU A 662 -17.67 14.76 -34.96
N GLU A 663 -18.54 15.26 -34.08
CA GLU A 663 -20.00 15.27 -34.26
C GLU A 663 -20.60 13.86 -34.43
N LYS A 664 -19.94 12.84 -33.85
CA LYS A 664 -20.38 11.44 -33.78
C LYS A 664 -21.22 11.22 -32.52
N TRP A 665 -22.46 11.73 -32.57
CA TRP A 665 -23.31 11.91 -31.40
C TRP A 665 -23.77 10.60 -30.75
N ASP A 666 -24.03 9.56 -31.55
CA ASP A 666 -24.50 8.27 -31.03
C ASP A 666 -23.37 7.52 -30.31
N GLU A 667 -22.17 7.57 -30.87
CA GLU A 667 -20.94 7.00 -30.32
C GLU A 667 -20.55 7.72 -29.01
N ALA A 668 -20.54 9.06 -29.02
CA ALA A 668 -20.33 9.86 -27.81
C ALA A 668 -21.34 9.50 -26.71
N ASN A 669 -22.62 9.37 -27.08
CA ASN A 669 -23.69 9.04 -26.15
C ASN A 669 -23.51 7.64 -25.55
N ALA A 670 -23.08 6.65 -26.34
CA ALA A 670 -22.78 5.30 -25.84
C ALA A 670 -21.65 5.30 -24.80
N LEU A 671 -20.58 6.07 -25.05
CA LEU A 671 -19.44 6.19 -24.13
C LEU A 671 -19.82 6.90 -22.82
N TYR A 672 -20.59 7.99 -22.89
CA TYR A 672 -21.12 8.65 -21.69
C TYR A 672 -22.05 7.74 -20.89
N ARG A 673 -22.90 6.95 -21.57
CA ARG A 673 -23.78 5.96 -20.93
C ARG A 673 -22.97 4.85 -20.26
N ALA A 674 -21.93 4.33 -20.92
CA ALA A 674 -21.03 3.34 -20.33
C ALA A 674 -20.33 3.87 -19.07
N ASN A 675 -19.87 5.13 -19.11
CA ASN A 675 -19.31 5.82 -17.95
C ASN A 675 -20.35 5.97 -16.82
N ALA A 676 -21.57 6.39 -17.15
CA ALA A 676 -22.67 6.53 -16.19
C ALA A 676 -23.04 5.22 -15.49
N GLY A 677 -23.00 4.09 -16.22
CA GLY A 677 -23.26 2.77 -15.65
C GLY A 677 -22.18 2.25 -14.71
N ARG A 678 -20.97 2.83 -14.72
CA ARG A 678 -19.81 2.32 -13.96
C ARG A 678 -19.34 3.26 -12.85
N TYR A 679 -19.42 4.57 -13.04
CA TYR A 679 -18.83 5.54 -12.13
C TYR A 679 -19.90 6.40 -11.45
N THR A 680 -19.77 6.51 -10.13
CA THR A 680 -20.60 7.40 -9.29
C THR A 680 -20.55 8.83 -9.84
N GLY A 681 -21.71 9.41 -10.15
CA GLY A 681 -21.81 10.75 -10.74
C GLY A 681 -21.59 10.82 -12.26
N GLY A 682 -21.28 9.71 -12.93
CA GLY A 682 -21.15 9.65 -14.39
C GLY A 682 -22.44 10.04 -15.12
N ALA A 683 -23.61 9.70 -14.55
CA ALA A 683 -24.92 10.11 -15.06
C ALA A 683 -25.10 11.62 -15.13
N LEU A 684 -24.65 12.37 -14.11
CA LEU A 684 -24.71 13.84 -14.11
C LEU A 684 -23.86 14.44 -15.23
N THR A 685 -22.66 13.87 -15.44
CA THR A 685 -21.77 14.30 -16.53
C THR A 685 -22.44 14.08 -17.88
N TRP A 686 -23.00 12.89 -18.11
CA TRP A 686 -23.75 12.57 -19.32
C TRP A 686 -24.92 13.54 -19.55
N TYR A 687 -25.75 13.78 -18.53
CA TYR A 687 -26.89 14.70 -18.62
C TYR A 687 -26.47 16.11 -19.01
N PHE A 688 -25.47 16.68 -18.33
CA PHE A 688 -25.07 18.04 -18.64
C PHE A 688 -24.41 18.16 -20.02
N THR A 689 -23.70 17.14 -20.50
CA THR A 689 -23.20 17.13 -21.87
C THR A 689 -24.37 17.03 -22.88
N CYS A 690 -25.41 16.23 -22.61
CA CYS A 690 -26.62 16.22 -23.43
C CYS A 690 -27.28 17.60 -23.52
N ARG A 691 -27.36 18.34 -22.39
CA ARG A 691 -27.87 19.72 -22.37
C ARG A 691 -26.96 20.69 -23.11
N GLN A 692 -25.64 20.50 -23.04
CA GLN A 692 -24.68 21.35 -23.72
C GLN A 692 -24.72 21.18 -25.24
N THR A 693 -24.83 19.96 -25.74
CA THR A 693 -24.76 19.68 -27.19
C THR A 693 -26.12 19.78 -27.86
N GLY A 694 -27.21 19.44 -27.15
CA GLY A 694 -28.57 19.38 -27.71
C GLY A 694 -28.77 18.28 -28.78
N ARG A 695 -27.81 17.36 -28.94
CA ARG A 695 -27.78 16.36 -30.02
C ARG A 695 -27.79 14.90 -29.53
N MET A 696 -27.66 14.69 -28.22
CA MET A 696 -27.56 13.35 -27.60
C MET A 696 -28.86 12.95 -26.87
N GLN A 697 -28.91 11.74 -26.31
CA GLN A 697 -30.13 11.17 -25.70
C GLN A 697 -30.43 11.76 -24.30
N ARG A 698 -30.91 13.00 -24.26
CA ARG A 698 -31.18 13.75 -23.01
C ARG A 698 -32.12 13.01 -22.04
N THR A 699 -33.24 12.48 -22.53
CA THR A 699 -34.24 11.80 -21.68
C THR A 699 -33.65 10.60 -20.96
N ALA A 700 -32.87 9.77 -21.66
CA ALA A 700 -32.20 8.61 -21.04
C ALA A 700 -31.18 9.05 -19.97
N ALA A 701 -30.46 10.15 -20.20
CA ALA A 701 -29.54 10.71 -19.22
C ALA A 701 -30.28 11.29 -17.98
N GLU A 702 -31.45 11.89 -18.16
CA GLU A 702 -32.30 12.38 -17.07
C GLU A 702 -32.82 11.24 -16.18
N GLU A 703 -33.24 10.14 -16.79
CA GLU A 703 -33.64 8.92 -16.08
C GLU A 703 -32.48 8.36 -15.26
N ALA A 704 -31.29 8.24 -15.86
CA ALA A 704 -30.09 7.76 -15.17
C ALA A 704 -29.68 8.66 -13.99
N VAL A 705 -29.79 9.99 -14.11
CA VAL A 705 -29.55 10.91 -12.98
C VAL A 705 -30.61 10.74 -11.91
N THR A 706 -31.87 10.56 -12.29
CA THR A 706 -32.97 10.34 -11.33
C THR A 706 -32.75 9.07 -10.53
N GLU A 707 -32.39 7.97 -11.19
CA GLU A 707 -32.04 6.70 -10.53
C GLU A 707 -30.82 6.88 -9.60
N TYR A 708 -29.76 7.52 -10.09
CA TYR A 708 -28.57 7.80 -9.30
C TYR A 708 -28.90 8.62 -8.03
N LEU A 709 -29.67 9.70 -8.14
CA LEU A 709 -30.03 10.52 -6.99
C LEU A 709 -30.99 9.81 -6.02
N ALA A 710 -31.82 8.89 -6.51
CA ALA A 710 -32.70 8.08 -5.67
C ALA A 710 -31.93 7.15 -4.73
N THR A 711 -30.71 6.73 -5.09
CA THR A 711 -29.84 5.90 -4.22
C THR A 711 -29.46 6.55 -2.89
N PHE A 712 -29.63 7.88 -2.77
CA PHE A 712 -29.34 8.62 -1.53
C PHE A 712 -30.53 8.72 -0.58
N GLU A 713 -31.72 8.22 -0.93
CA GLU A 713 -32.93 8.25 -0.10
C GLU A 713 -33.24 9.64 0.50
N GLY A 714 -33.00 10.70 -0.30
CA GLY A 714 -33.21 12.10 0.09
C GLY A 714 -32.05 12.74 0.88
N ARG A 715 -31.01 11.98 1.25
CA ARG A 715 -29.81 12.48 1.95
C ARG A 715 -28.64 12.63 0.99
N ILE A 716 -28.77 13.54 0.02
CA ILE A 716 -27.76 13.77 -0.99
C ILE A 716 -26.45 14.27 -0.34
N PRO A 717 -25.30 13.59 -0.57
CA PRO A 717 -24.02 14.00 -0.01
C PRO A 717 -23.61 15.39 -0.50
N PRO A 718 -22.94 16.22 0.33
CA PRO A 718 -22.66 17.59 -0.08
C PRO A 718 -21.71 17.74 -1.28
N ASN A 719 -20.85 16.74 -1.55
CA ASN A 719 -20.05 16.73 -2.78
C ASN A 719 -20.89 16.50 -4.06
N VAL A 720 -22.17 16.13 -3.94
CA VAL A 720 -23.12 15.90 -5.03
C VAL A 720 -24.21 16.99 -5.07
N ALA A 721 -24.54 17.59 -3.92
CA ALA A 721 -25.63 18.57 -3.75
C ALA A 721 -25.60 19.69 -4.80
N TRP A 722 -24.44 20.30 -5.07
CA TRP A 722 -24.30 21.33 -6.10
C TRP A 722 -24.79 20.87 -7.49
N GLN A 723 -24.36 19.70 -7.94
CA GLN A 723 -24.74 19.17 -9.25
C GLN A 723 -26.19 18.67 -9.26
N ALA A 724 -26.67 18.10 -8.17
CA ALA A 724 -28.07 17.70 -8.01
C ALA A 724 -29.01 18.91 -8.08
N GLY A 725 -28.65 20.01 -7.42
CA GLY A 725 -29.41 21.27 -7.46
C GLY A 725 -29.56 21.79 -8.89
N ARG A 726 -28.47 21.76 -9.66
CA ARG A 726 -28.48 22.16 -11.08
C ARG A 726 -29.32 21.24 -11.94
N PHE A 727 -29.22 19.92 -11.74
CA PHE A 727 -30.07 18.95 -12.42
C PHE A 727 -31.54 19.22 -12.14
N TYR A 728 -31.93 19.35 -10.86
CA TYR A 728 -33.31 19.63 -10.48
C TYR A 728 -33.82 20.95 -11.04
N LEU A 729 -32.97 21.99 -11.07
CA LEU A 729 -33.32 23.28 -11.65
C LEU A 729 -33.64 23.12 -13.15
N LEU A 730 -32.77 22.45 -13.89
CA LEU A 730 -32.90 22.26 -15.34
C LEU A 730 -33.93 21.20 -15.74
N SER A 731 -34.41 20.39 -14.80
CA SER A 731 -35.51 19.44 -14.99
C SER A 731 -36.86 19.97 -14.44
N GLY A 732 -36.97 21.26 -14.14
CA GLY A 732 -38.20 21.90 -13.64
C GLY A 732 -38.58 21.55 -12.19
N LYS A 733 -37.71 20.89 -11.42
CA LYS A 733 -37.95 20.48 -10.02
C LYS A 733 -37.42 21.54 -9.04
N THR A 734 -37.86 22.80 -9.20
CA THR A 734 -37.31 23.99 -8.51
C THR A 734 -37.29 23.90 -6.99
N LYS A 735 -38.27 23.23 -6.36
CA LYS A 735 -38.28 23.01 -4.90
C LYS A 735 -37.11 22.16 -4.43
N LEU A 736 -36.84 21.05 -5.12
CA LEU A 736 -35.70 20.19 -4.81
C LEU A 736 -34.37 20.90 -5.11
N ALA A 737 -34.32 21.68 -6.19
CA ALA A 737 -33.15 22.49 -6.53
C ALA A 737 -32.78 23.44 -5.38
N ARG A 738 -33.77 24.16 -4.84
CA ARG A 738 -33.61 25.07 -3.72
C ARG A 738 -33.00 24.38 -2.49
N GLU A 739 -33.54 23.23 -2.12
CA GLU A 739 -33.05 22.45 -0.98
C GLU A 739 -31.56 22.12 -1.14
N GLN A 740 -31.14 21.69 -2.33
CA GLN A 740 -29.75 21.35 -2.58
C GLN A 740 -28.81 22.56 -2.58
N PHE A 741 -29.22 23.68 -3.19
CA PHE A 741 -28.41 24.89 -3.17
C PHE A 741 -28.28 25.51 -1.77
N ALA A 742 -29.33 25.46 -0.95
CA ALA A 742 -29.27 25.90 0.44
C ALA A 742 -28.28 25.07 1.26
N VAL A 743 -28.26 23.74 1.07
CA VAL A 743 -27.29 22.84 1.71
C VAL A 743 -25.85 23.17 1.27
N GLU A 744 -25.62 23.38 -0.03
CA GLU A 744 -24.27 23.73 -0.53
C GLU A 744 -23.81 25.07 0.05
N PHE A 745 -24.67 26.10 0.04
CA PHE A 745 -24.33 27.42 0.56
C PHE A 745 -24.02 27.38 2.06
N ALA A 746 -24.83 26.68 2.86
CA ALA A 746 -24.60 26.56 4.30
C ALA A 746 -23.28 25.87 4.64
N ARG A 747 -22.83 24.91 3.81
CA ARG A 747 -21.59 24.16 4.04
C ARG A 747 -20.35 24.86 3.46
N ARG A 748 -20.47 25.43 2.26
CA ARG A 748 -19.40 26.09 1.50
C ARG A 748 -19.91 27.43 0.97
N PRO A 749 -19.98 28.46 1.84
CA PRO A 749 -20.47 29.77 1.42
C PRO A 749 -19.63 30.34 0.28
N SER A 750 -20.26 30.56 -0.86
CA SER A 750 -19.68 31.26 -2.02
C SER A 750 -20.75 32.14 -2.65
N SER A 751 -20.35 33.25 -3.29
CA SER A 751 -21.29 34.19 -3.88
C SER A 751 -22.18 33.51 -4.93
N LEU A 752 -21.65 32.53 -5.65
CA LEU A 752 -22.41 31.78 -6.64
C LEU A 752 -23.42 30.82 -6.03
N ALA A 753 -23.02 30.01 -5.05
CA ALA A 753 -23.94 29.11 -4.36
C ALA A 753 -25.05 29.89 -3.64
N GLY A 754 -24.68 31.02 -3.02
CA GLY A 754 -25.63 31.91 -2.36
C GLY A 754 -26.64 32.50 -3.35
N LEU A 755 -26.19 33.00 -4.51
CA LEU A 755 -27.11 33.60 -5.47
C LEU A 755 -28.05 32.56 -6.10
N PHE A 756 -27.57 31.35 -6.40
CA PHE A 756 -28.43 30.25 -6.86
C PHE A 756 -29.47 29.86 -5.80
N ALA A 757 -29.06 29.79 -4.53
CA ALA A 757 -29.98 29.51 -3.42
C ALA A 757 -31.02 30.63 -3.24
N ALA A 758 -30.60 31.91 -3.34
CA ALA A 758 -31.50 33.05 -3.25
C ALA A 758 -32.49 33.13 -4.41
N LEU A 759 -32.03 32.92 -5.66
CA LEU A 759 -32.88 32.96 -6.86
C LEU A 759 -33.86 31.79 -6.91
N THR A 760 -33.47 30.60 -6.44
CA THR A 760 -34.42 29.48 -6.29
C THR A 760 -35.40 29.70 -5.15
N ALA A 761 -35.00 30.30 -4.03
CA ALA A 761 -35.92 30.70 -2.97
C ALA A 761 -36.94 31.72 -3.48
N ASP A 762 -36.50 32.75 -4.22
CA ASP A 762 -37.37 33.73 -4.87
C ASP A 762 -38.34 33.07 -5.87
N ALA A 763 -37.87 32.16 -6.71
CA ALA A 763 -38.69 31.41 -7.67
C ALA A 763 -39.78 30.57 -6.99
N THR A 764 -39.49 30.02 -5.81
CA THR A 764 -40.45 29.27 -4.99
C THR A 764 -41.31 30.14 -4.06
N LYS A 765 -41.18 31.48 -4.15
CA LYS A 765 -41.87 32.48 -3.32
C LYS A 765 -41.53 32.41 -1.83
N ASP A 766 -40.38 31.84 -1.47
CA ASP A 766 -39.85 31.86 -0.10
C ASP A 766 -39.02 33.14 0.13
N VAL A 767 -39.75 34.25 0.28
CA VAL A 767 -39.19 35.60 0.43
C VAL A 767 -38.26 35.69 1.64
N LYS A 768 -38.65 35.07 2.75
CA LYS A 768 -37.89 35.10 4.01
C LYS A 768 -36.53 34.45 3.83
N GLU A 769 -36.49 33.29 3.18
CA GLU A 769 -35.24 32.57 2.95
C GLU A 769 -34.34 33.28 1.93
N ARG A 770 -34.91 33.82 0.85
CA ARG A 770 -34.18 34.65 -0.12
C ARG A 770 -33.45 35.80 0.58
N ASP A 771 -34.17 36.57 1.39
CA ASP A 771 -33.61 37.75 2.05
C ASP A 771 -32.54 37.36 3.08
N ARG A 772 -32.77 36.29 3.85
CA ARG A 772 -31.76 35.72 4.75
C ARG A 772 -30.47 35.37 4.01
N ILE A 773 -30.56 34.70 2.86
CA ILE A 773 -29.39 34.29 2.07
C ILE A 773 -28.66 35.53 1.52
N LEU A 774 -29.38 36.51 0.96
CA LEU A 774 -28.77 37.74 0.45
C LEU A 774 -28.04 38.52 1.56
N ASP A 775 -28.59 38.57 2.77
CA ASP A 775 -27.94 39.19 3.92
C ASP A 775 -26.69 38.41 4.38
N GLU A 776 -26.70 37.08 4.28
CA GLU A 776 -25.51 36.27 4.54
C GLU A 776 -24.43 36.47 3.46
N MET A 777 -24.83 36.58 2.21
CA MET A 777 -23.91 36.87 1.09
C MET A 777 -23.19 38.21 1.26
N ALA A 778 -23.81 39.21 1.91
CA ALA A 778 -23.17 40.49 2.19
C ALA A 778 -21.87 40.35 3.02
N LYS A 779 -21.73 39.26 3.78
CA LYS A 779 -20.58 38.94 4.64
C LYS A 779 -19.43 38.23 3.91
N LEU A 780 -19.63 37.81 2.66
CA LEU A 780 -18.61 37.10 1.87
C LEU A 780 -17.54 38.05 1.33
N ASN A 781 -16.44 37.49 0.83
CA ASN A 781 -15.42 38.26 0.11
C ASN A 781 -16.02 38.95 -1.12
N ASP A 782 -15.45 40.11 -1.48
CA ASP A 782 -15.97 40.91 -2.59
C ASP A 782 -15.65 40.27 -3.94
N ASP A 783 -16.68 40.10 -4.78
CA ASP A 783 -16.58 39.65 -6.16
C ASP A 783 -17.75 40.21 -7.01
N TYR A 784 -17.73 39.97 -8.32
CA TYR A 784 -18.74 40.53 -9.21
C TYR A 784 -20.15 39.94 -9.03
N ILE A 785 -20.28 38.72 -8.51
CA ILE A 785 -21.55 38.04 -8.21
C ILE A 785 -22.15 38.57 -6.90
N LYS A 786 -21.32 38.82 -5.88
CA LYS A 786 -21.74 39.51 -4.65
C LYS A 786 -22.27 40.91 -4.96
N LYS A 787 -21.56 41.67 -5.80
CA LYS A 787 -22.02 43.00 -6.25
C LYS A 787 -23.36 42.91 -6.98
N LEU A 788 -23.55 41.91 -7.83
CA LEU A 788 -24.83 41.64 -8.46
C LEU A 788 -25.92 41.32 -7.44
N ALA A 789 -25.64 40.47 -6.45
CA ALA A 789 -26.59 40.12 -5.39
C ALA A 789 -27.07 41.37 -4.61
N ALA A 790 -26.15 42.29 -4.28
CA ALA A 790 -26.50 43.56 -3.64
C ALA A 790 -27.39 44.44 -4.54
N THR A 791 -27.15 44.46 -5.85
CA THR A 791 -28.00 45.18 -6.81
C THR A 791 -29.40 44.55 -6.89
N ILE A 792 -29.48 43.21 -6.97
CA ILE A 792 -30.73 42.46 -6.95
C ILE A 792 -31.51 42.72 -5.66
N GLN A 793 -30.82 42.79 -4.52
CA GLN A 793 -31.42 43.11 -3.23
C GLN A 793 -32.04 44.51 -3.22
N LYS A 794 -31.33 45.51 -3.77
CA LYS A 794 -31.85 46.90 -3.92
C LYS A 794 -33.08 46.95 -4.82
N TRP A 795 -33.04 46.35 -6.01
CA TRP A 795 -34.18 46.30 -6.92
C TRP A 795 -35.39 45.60 -6.29
N THR A 796 -35.14 44.51 -5.57
CA THR A 796 -36.18 43.77 -4.85
C THR A 796 -36.81 44.62 -3.74
N ALA A 797 -36.02 45.33 -2.94
CA ALA A 797 -36.51 46.22 -1.89
C ALA A 797 -37.31 47.41 -2.44
N ALA A 798 -36.88 47.96 -3.57
CA ALA A 798 -37.57 49.07 -4.25
C ALA A 798 -38.80 48.62 -5.07
N LYS A 799 -39.02 47.30 -5.23
CA LYS A 799 -40.01 46.71 -6.16
C LYS A 799 -39.81 47.20 -7.60
N GLU A 800 -38.58 47.52 -7.96
CA GLU A 800 -38.20 48.00 -9.28
C GLU A 800 -37.91 46.82 -10.20
N VAL A 801 -38.53 46.78 -11.38
CA VAL A 801 -38.13 45.89 -12.47
C VAL A 801 -37.30 46.74 -13.46
N PRO A 802 -35.98 46.54 -13.55
CA PRO A 802 -35.11 47.38 -14.37
C PRO A 802 -35.48 47.26 -15.86
N ASP A 803 -35.38 48.38 -16.57
CA ASP A 803 -35.52 48.41 -18.02
C ASP A 803 -34.24 47.94 -18.72
N ALA A 804 -34.32 47.75 -20.04
CA ALA A 804 -33.18 47.29 -20.83
C ALA A 804 -31.97 48.23 -20.70
N LYS A 805 -32.19 49.55 -20.59
CA LYS A 805 -31.13 50.55 -20.48
C LYS A 805 -30.38 50.43 -19.14
N ALA A 806 -31.09 50.20 -18.04
CA ALA A 806 -30.50 49.98 -16.73
C ALA A 806 -29.68 48.69 -16.67
N ILE A 807 -30.15 47.62 -17.34
CA ILE A 807 -29.41 46.35 -17.45
C ILE A 807 -28.15 46.54 -18.31
N ASP A 808 -28.27 47.16 -19.49
CA ASP A 808 -27.14 47.42 -20.37
C ASP A 808 -26.08 48.29 -19.68
N ALA A 809 -26.49 49.27 -18.87
CA ALA A 809 -25.58 50.08 -18.06
C ALA A 809 -24.84 49.25 -16.98
N LEU A 810 -25.49 48.25 -16.38
CA LEU A 810 -24.88 47.36 -15.39
C LEU A 810 -23.89 46.36 -16.02
N LEU A 811 -24.12 45.98 -17.27
CA LEU A 811 -23.27 45.08 -18.04
C LEU A 811 -22.11 45.82 -18.73
N ALA A 812 -22.26 47.13 -18.99
CA ALA A 812 -21.27 47.95 -19.66
C ALA A 812 -19.89 47.91 -18.95
N GLY A 813 -18.82 47.80 -19.74
CA GLY A 813 -17.44 47.81 -19.25
C GLY A 813 -16.95 46.48 -18.64
N ARG A 814 -17.81 45.46 -18.52
CA ARG A 814 -17.41 44.11 -18.08
C ARG A 814 -16.76 43.31 -19.21
N HIS A 815 -15.93 42.34 -18.85
CA HIS A 815 -15.43 41.35 -19.81
C HIS A 815 -16.63 40.54 -20.38
N PRO A 816 -16.66 40.16 -21.68
CA PRO A 816 -17.81 39.46 -22.27
C PRO A 816 -18.25 38.20 -21.51
N GLY A 817 -17.31 37.45 -20.92
CA GLY A 817 -17.65 36.30 -20.08
C GLY A 817 -18.44 36.67 -18.82
N GLU A 818 -18.08 37.77 -18.15
CA GLU A 818 -18.86 38.29 -17.02
C GLU A 818 -20.20 38.87 -17.48
N GLN A 819 -20.26 39.48 -18.67
CA GLN A 819 -21.53 39.95 -19.23
C GLN A 819 -22.51 38.78 -19.42
N SER A 820 -22.03 37.65 -19.94
CA SER A 820 -22.84 36.43 -20.09
C SER A 820 -23.30 35.87 -18.74
N ASP A 821 -22.39 35.72 -17.77
CA ASP A 821 -22.72 35.15 -16.45
C ASP A 821 -23.70 36.06 -15.68
N VAL A 822 -23.42 37.37 -15.61
CA VAL A 822 -24.26 38.36 -14.92
C VAL A 822 -25.60 38.52 -15.63
N GLY A 823 -25.60 38.59 -16.96
CA GLY A 823 -26.82 38.71 -17.75
C GLY A 823 -27.75 37.51 -17.56
N MET A 824 -27.21 36.29 -17.51
CA MET A 824 -28.01 35.09 -17.24
C MET A 824 -28.71 35.14 -15.88
N LEU A 825 -27.99 35.57 -14.83
CA LEU A 825 -28.53 35.66 -13.47
C LEU A 825 -29.57 36.77 -13.32
N ILE A 826 -29.37 37.91 -14.01
CA ILE A 826 -30.37 38.98 -14.08
C ILE A 826 -31.62 38.50 -14.80
N ALA A 827 -31.47 37.80 -15.94
CA ALA A 827 -32.58 37.25 -16.69
C ALA A 827 -33.40 36.26 -15.84
N TRP A 828 -32.74 35.38 -15.09
CA TRP A 828 -33.42 34.49 -14.15
C TRP A 828 -34.20 35.26 -13.09
N TRP A 829 -33.61 36.31 -12.51
CA TRP A 829 -34.33 37.16 -11.57
C TRP A 829 -35.53 37.89 -12.20
N LEU A 830 -35.40 38.40 -13.44
CA LEU A 830 -36.50 39.03 -14.18
C LEU A 830 -37.66 38.08 -14.42
N ASP A 831 -37.35 36.83 -14.75
CA ASP A 831 -38.35 35.78 -14.98
C ASP A 831 -39.13 35.48 -13.68
N ASN A 832 -38.45 35.41 -12.53
CA ASN A 832 -39.11 35.30 -11.22
C ASN A 832 -40.07 36.47 -10.92
N ARG A 833 -39.90 37.63 -11.58
CA ARG A 833 -40.78 38.81 -11.46
C ARG A 833 -41.89 38.85 -12.50
N GLY A 834 -41.99 37.85 -13.37
CA GLY A 834 -42.96 37.80 -14.46
C GLY A 834 -42.60 38.68 -15.66
N ALA A 835 -41.37 39.21 -15.72
CA ALA A 835 -40.87 39.96 -16.87
C ALA A 835 -40.25 39.01 -17.93
N THR A 836 -40.97 37.94 -18.26
CA THR A 836 -40.47 36.78 -19.02
C THR A 836 -39.97 37.14 -20.41
N GLU A 837 -40.66 38.02 -21.16
CA GLU A 837 -40.19 38.46 -22.49
C GLU A 837 -38.79 39.10 -22.41
N ARG A 838 -38.54 39.92 -21.39
CA ARG A 838 -37.24 40.59 -21.19
C ARG A 838 -36.17 39.63 -20.68
N ALA A 839 -36.55 38.66 -19.85
CA ALA A 839 -35.66 37.59 -19.42
C ALA A 839 -35.18 36.76 -20.61
N VAL A 840 -36.11 36.38 -21.49
CA VAL A 840 -35.86 35.67 -22.75
C VAL A 840 -34.90 36.45 -23.65
N GLU A 841 -35.19 37.72 -23.95
CA GLU A 841 -34.31 38.57 -24.78
C GLU A 841 -32.88 38.63 -24.21
N LEU A 842 -32.76 38.74 -22.88
CA LEU A 842 -31.46 38.79 -22.21
C LEU A 842 -30.75 37.44 -22.24
N TRP A 843 -31.45 36.32 -22.06
CA TRP A 843 -30.86 34.98 -22.22
C TRP A 843 -30.41 34.72 -23.64
N GLU A 844 -31.15 35.15 -24.67
CA GLU A 844 -30.72 35.05 -26.07
C GLU A 844 -29.43 35.83 -26.32
N LYS A 845 -29.34 37.07 -25.80
CA LYS A 845 -28.10 37.86 -25.83
C LYS A 845 -26.95 37.14 -25.13
N CYS A 846 -27.20 36.54 -23.96
CA CYS A 846 -26.18 35.80 -23.21
C CYS A 846 -25.73 34.53 -23.93
N ALA A 847 -26.65 33.80 -24.58
CA ALA A 847 -26.36 32.61 -25.35
C ALA A 847 -25.51 32.91 -26.60
N ALA A 848 -25.70 34.08 -27.21
CA ALA A 848 -24.89 34.55 -28.32
C ALA A 848 -23.43 34.85 -27.92
N ILE A 849 -23.17 35.14 -26.64
CA ILE A 849 -21.82 35.34 -26.12
C ILE A 849 -21.15 33.97 -25.94
N LYS A 850 -20.23 33.63 -26.84
CA LYS A 850 -19.54 32.32 -26.87
C LYS A 850 -18.41 32.15 -25.85
N VAL A 851 -18.25 33.09 -24.92
CA VAL A 851 -17.23 33.10 -23.87
C VAL A 851 -17.89 33.28 -22.49
N GLY A 852 -17.29 32.76 -21.43
CA GLY A 852 -17.85 32.80 -20.07
C GLY A 852 -17.82 31.43 -19.38
N THR A 853 -18.51 31.31 -18.25
CA THR A 853 -18.52 30.07 -17.48
C THR A 853 -19.36 29.01 -18.21
N LEU A 854 -18.74 27.90 -18.61
CA LEU A 854 -19.39 26.83 -19.40
C LEU A 854 -20.73 26.37 -18.79
N TRP A 855 -20.74 26.13 -17.48
CA TRP A 855 -21.93 25.68 -16.77
C TRP A 855 -23.05 26.73 -16.74
N MET A 856 -22.74 28.03 -16.75
CA MET A 856 -23.76 29.09 -16.82
C MET A 856 -24.44 29.10 -18.18
N ARG A 857 -23.67 28.91 -19.25
CA ARG A 857 -24.21 28.79 -20.61
C ARG A 857 -25.20 27.63 -20.74
N ILE A 858 -24.91 26.50 -20.10
CA ILE A 858 -25.83 25.34 -20.05
C ILE A 858 -27.17 25.73 -19.38
N HIS A 859 -27.15 26.57 -18.34
CA HIS A 859 -28.41 27.07 -17.75
C HIS A 859 -29.10 28.07 -18.66
N THR A 860 -28.38 29.00 -19.28
CA THR A 860 -28.95 29.95 -20.26
C THR A 860 -29.72 29.22 -21.36
N VAL A 861 -29.08 28.22 -21.98
CA VAL A 861 -29.72 27.39 -23.02
C VAL A 861 -30.90 26.62 -22.44
N GLY A 862 -30.75 26.02 -21.26
CA GLY A 862 -31.82 25.30 -20.59
C GLY A 862 -33.05 26.17 -20.30
N PHE A 863 -32.86 27.39 -19.82
CA PHE A 863 -33.96 28.32 -19.55
C PHE A 863 -34.65 28.80 -20.83
N LEU A 864 -33.91 29.00 -21.92
CA LEU A 864 -34.51 29.28 -23.24
C LEU A 864 -35.37 28.09 -23.73
N GLU A 865 -34.88 26.86 -23.56
CA GLU A 865 -35.64 25.64 -23.91
C GLU A 865 -36.92 25.50 -23.08
N ASP A 866 -36.88 25.81 -21.78
CA ASP A 866 -38.04 25.79 -20.90
C ASP A 866 -39.12 26.80 -21.33
N HIS A 867 -38.72 27.85 -22.06
CA HIS A 867 -39.60 28.85 -22.68
C HIS A 867 -39.94 28.55 -24.15
N GLY A 868 -39.64 27.35 -24.65
CA GLY A 868 -39.96 26.92 -26.01
C GLY A 868 -39.03 27.50 -27.09
N ILE A 869 -37.92 28.12 -26.71
CA ILE A 869 -36.97 28.74 -27.64
C ILE A 869 -35.81 27.78 -27.89
N LYS A 870 -35.64 27.39 -29.15
CA LYS A 870 -34.47 26.62 -29.58
C LYS A 870 -33.28 27.54 -29.74
N ALA A 871 -32.43 27.61 -28.71
CA ALA A 871 -31.13 28.24 -28.85
C ALA A 871 -30.30 27.48 -29.90
N LYS A 872 -29.69 28.20 -30.85
CA LYS A 872 -28.70 27.59 -31.74
C LYS A 872 -27.43 27.29 -30.92
N PRO A 873 -26.89 26.06 -30.94
CA PRO A 873 -25.72 25.69 -30.16
C PRO A 873 -24.46 26.54 -30.46
#